data_AF-A0AAX3T290-F1
#
_entry.id   AF-A0AAX3T290-F1
#
_cell.length_a   1.000
_cell.length_b   1.000
_cell.length_c   1.000
_cell.angle_alpha   90.00
_cell.angle_beta   90.00
_cell.angle_gamma   90.00
#
_symmetry.space_group_name_H-M   'P 1'
#
loop_
_entity.id
_entity.type
_entity.pdbx_description
1 polymer ?
#
loop_
_entity_poly.entity_id
_entity_poly.type
_entity_poly.pdbx_seq_one_letter_code
_entity_poly.pdbx_strand_id
1 'polypeptide(L)'
;MSDRDRPRRDGRGQRDTRGQRDGGRGGRNDRPGRDRGSDRGSRQPGPPLPEDIAASDLDPEVRRDLLTLDKANAEIVARHLVMVSRILLEDPVQALEHARAARARASRVGVVRETVGIAAYNAGEWQESATELRAAKRITGNPALLPLIADCERGLGRPERAVEIARGDEGRSLTGDDATEMRIVEAGARMDLGEPEKAVVTLQAENLKPGQLGTGPARLFYAYASALEAAGRRDDAITWFMNAAAADVDDVTDAEFRLTELANDDQPTESVGVNGAAPGELDSPLSVPAVERDIDSDADPIPPASAPAPDVTPAIDSPAASGAMENDTIEAVTGTADLSQTSNSVAVSAVAEEEGDAGDDVIAESTIVEGVPNPLATLDESSGTESAAEPAITSPSDSVTLVDRHDALLLDLDGTVFAGHHALPNALDALARLNIPRFFVTNNASRRPSEVAAHLRELGFEATDDLVVTSAQSGARLLSEHLEPGSRALVIGTDGLAQEVREVGVGVTRSADDRPAAVIQGHSPDTGWAQLSEAALAIRAGALWIATNIDATLPSERGLLVGNGSMVAALRNATGKEPLVAGKPAAPLMADAIARARASAPLVVGDRLDTDIEGGHAVGIESALVLTGVSTVDDLLSAPPEQRPTYVLDDLAGLFVDIDAVRVSDQPGWDITVEGPTVRVAGSGAEAGLVPALAAATWAAVDAGSADPDDLRVIAEGAARTKLESLGVTVVG
;
A
#
# COMPACT_ATOMS: atom_id res chain seq x y z
N MET A 1 52.35 -58.67 41.24
CA MET A 1 51.75 -58.40 39.92
C MET A 1 50.29 -58.04 40.19
N SER A 2 49.89 -56.78 40.41
CA SER A 2 49.90 -55.60 39.50
C SER A 2 48.75 -55.63 38.47
N ASP A 3 47.98 -54.57 38.21
CA ASP A 3 47.65 -53.35 38.97
C ASP A 3 46.36 -52.72 38.35
N ARG A 4 45.84 -51.68 39.01
CA ARG A 4 44.85 -50.61 38.65
C ARG A 4 44.57 -50.25 37.15
N ASP A 5 43.54 -49.48 36.75
CA ASP A 5 42.52 -48.67 37.46
C ASP A 5 41.18 -48.46 36.67
N ARG A 6 40.27 -47.64 37.24
CA ARG A 6 38.86 -47.28 36.88
C ARG A 6 38.72 -46.20 35.74
N PRO A 7 37.56 -45.50 35.50
CA PRO A 7 36.13 -45.67 35.93
C PRO A 7 35.02 -45.52 34.84
N ARG A 8 33.75 -45.75 35.26
CA ARG A 8 32.50 -45.13 34.73
C ARG A 8 31.66 -44.58 35.91
N ARG A 9 30.91 -43.49 35.70
CA ARG A 9 29.85 -42.89 36.57
C ARG A 9 29.09 -41.84 35.72
N ASP A 10 27.83 -41.41 35.93
CA ASP A 10 26.72 -41.65 36.89
C ASP A 10 25.38 -41.55 36.08
N GLY A 11 24.16 -41.85 36.54
CA GLY A 11 23.65 -42.38 37.80
C GLY A 11 22.16 -41.98 38.01
N ARG A 12 21.21 -42.95 38.06
CA ARG A 12 19.79 -42.72 38.45
C ARG A 12 19.62 -42.82 39.98
N GLY A 13 18.60 -42.19 40.56
CA GLY A 13 18.22 -42.39 41.97
C GLY A 13 16.81 -41.91 42.34
N GLN A 14 16.08 -42.73 43.12
CA GLN A 14 14.75 -42.45 43.72
C GLN A 14 14.87 -42.27 45.25
N ARG A 15 13.72 -41.95 45.90
CA ARG A 15 13.42 -41.99 47.36
C ARG A 15 13.69 -40.67 48.12
N ASP A 16 13.01 -40.36 49.23
CA ASP A 16 12.28 -41.19 50.23
C ASP A 16 10.93 -40.60 50.68
N THR A 17 10.08 -41.46 51.25
CA THR A 17 8.92 -41.08 52.08
C THR A 17 9.23 -41.24 53.57
N ARG A 18 8.76 -40.29 54.40
CA ARG A 18 8.58 -40.46 55.86
C ARG A 18 7.26 -39.79 56.26
N GLY A 19 6.54 -40.37 57.22
CA GLY A 19 5.22 -39.88 57.65
C GLY A 19 5.08 -39.83 59.17
N GLN A 20 3.82 -39.96 59.64
CA GLN A 20 3.34 -39.87 61.04
C GLN A 20 3.11 -38.43 61.55
N ARG A 21 2.04 -38.13 62.31
CA ARG A 21 0.78 -38.85 62.65
C ARG A 21 -0.25 -37.88 63.26
N ASP A 22 -1.48 -38.37 63.46
CA ASP A 22 -2.57 -37.80 64.28
C ASP A 22 -3.15 -36.44 63.82
N GLY A 23 -4.42 -36.09 64.02
CA GLY A 23 -5.55 -36.82 64.61
C GLY A 23 -6.51 -35.83 65.29
N GLY A 24 -7.83 -35.97 65.15
CA GLY A 24 -8.81 -35.20 65.95
C GLY A 24 -10.04 -34.67 65.20
N ARG A 25 -11.21 -34.84 65.82
CA ARG A 25 -12.51 -34.34 65.34
C ARG A 25 -12.83 -32.96 65.91
N GLY A 26 -13.42 -32.11 65.07
CA GLY A 26 -14.60 -31.31 65.43
C GLY A 26 -14.41 -30.03 66.27
N GLY A 27 -15.44 -29.18 66.25
CA GLY A 27 -15.54 -27.97 67.07
C GLY A 27 -15.89 -26.72 66.24
N ARG A 28 -17.11 -26.22 66.40
CA ARG A 28 -17.48 -24.86 65.97
C ARG A 28 -16.87 -23.85 66.95
N ASN A 29 -16.50 -22.66 66.48
CA ASN A 29 -16.92 -21.39 67.10
C ASN A 29 -16.52 -20.16 66.28
N ASP A 30 -17.30 -19.11 66.51
CA ASP A 30 -17.47 -17.85 65.79
C ASP A 30 -16.26 -16.89 65.72
N ARG A 31 -16.12 -16.23 64.55
CA ARG A 31 -15.87 -14.77 64.28
C ARG A 31 -14.67 -14.05 64.97
N PRO A 32 -14.17 -12.90 64.46
CA PRO A 32 -14.70 -12.01 63.41
C PRO A 32 -13.76 -11.79 62.21
N GLY A 33 -14.19 -10.95 61.26
CA GLY A 33 -13.55 -10.80 59.94
C GLY A 33 -12.30 -9.93 59.88
N ARG A 34 -11.59 -10.10 58.76
CA ARG A 34 -10.61 -9.16 58.20
C ARG A 34 -10.75 -9.20 56.68
N ASP A 35 -10.60 -8.04 56.04
CA ASP A 35 -10.90 -7.86 54.61
C ASP A 35 -10.21 -8.88 53.71
N ARG A 36 -11.01 -9.51 52.85
CA ARG A 36 -10.50 -10.10 51.62
C ARG A 36 -10.34 -8.98 50.60
N GLY A 37 -9.19 -8.31 50.66
CA GLY A 37 -8.70 -7.54 49.51
C GLY A 37 -8.75 -8.45 48.28
N SER A 38 -9.48 -8.02 47.25
CA SER A 38 -9.60 -8.79 46.03
C SER A 38 -8.26 -8.82 45.30
N ASP A 39 -7.81 -10.03 44.97
CA ASP A 39 -6.60 -10.25 44.18
C ASP A 39 -6.87 -9.79 42.74
N ARG A 40 -6.69 -8.49 42.50
CA ARG A 40 -6.84 -7.86 41.18
C ARG A 40 -5.59 -8.16 40.36
N GLY A 41 -5.50 -9.40 39.88
CA GLY A 41 -4.56 -9.79 38.84
C GLY A 41 -4.60 -8.82 37.67
N SER A 42 -3.42 -8.40 37.21
CA SER A 42 -3.20 -7.34 36.22
C SER A 42 -3.95 -7.59 34.91
N ARG A 43 -5.06 -6.88 34.71
CA ARG A 43 -5.66 -6.69 33.39
C ARG A 43 -4.89 -5.54 32.71
N GLN A 44 -4.12 -5.84 31.67
CA GLN A 44 -3.61 -4.78 30.79
C GLN A 44 -4.82 -3.99 30.24
N PRO A 45 -4.78 -2.65 30.27
CA PRO A 45 -5.62 -1.85 29.38
C PRO A 45 -5.37 -2.33 27.96
N GLY A 46 -6.44 -2.55 27.19
CA GLY A 46 -6.30 -2.70 25.75
C GLY A 46 -6.16 -1.31 25.11
N PRO A 47 -6.00 -1.24 23.78
CA PRO A 47 -6.21 0.00 23.05
C PRO A 47 -7.58 0.62 23.39
N PRO A 48 -7.72 1.96 23.31
CA PRO A 48 -8.96 2.64 23.64
C PRO A 48 -10.10 2.15 22.73
N LEU A 49 -11.32 2.13 23.26
CA LEU A 49 -12.53 1.80 22.50
C LEU A 49 -13.32 3.10 22.24
N PRO A 50 -13.41 3.57 20.98
CA PRO A 50 -14.22 4.72 20.60
C PRO A 50 -15.68 4.61 21.07
N GLU A 51 -16.31 5.75 21.38
CA GLU A 51 -17.66 5.78 21.98
C GLU A 51 -18.79 5.40 21.00
N ASP A 52 -18.54 5.52 19.69
CA ASP A 52 -19.44 5.11 18.61
C ASP A 52 -19.57 3.59 18.46
N ILE A 53 -18.60 2.81 18.95
CA ILE A 53 -18.59 1.34 18.84
C ILE A 53 -19.49 0.71 19.89
N ALA A 54 -20.56 0.04 19.48
CA ALA A 54 -21.47 -0.67 20.38
C ALA A 54 -21.36 -2.21 20.24
N ALA A 55 -21.65 -2.94 21.32
CA ALA A 55 -21.70 -4.41 21.27
C ALA A 55 -22.86 -4.95 20.40
N SER A 56 -23.81 -4.10 20.00
CA SER A 56 -24.89 -4.42 19.05
C SER A 56 -24.40 -4.66 17.63
N ASP A 57 -23.26 -4.07 17.29
CA ASP A 57 -22.75 -3.99 15.91
C ASP A 57 -21.98 -5.27 15.55
N LEU A 58 -21.73 -6.12 16.56
CA LEU A 58 -21.22 -7.45 16.40
C LEU A 58 -22.32 -8.41 15.94
N ASP A 59 -21.96 -9.25 14.97
CA ASP A 59 -22.80 -10.30 14.41
C ASP A 59 -23.61 -11.06 15.50
N PRO A 60 -24.94 -11.27 15.33
CA PRO A 60 -25.77 -11.92 16.33
C PRO A 60 -25.36 -13.33 16.73
N GLU A 61 -24.71 -14.09 15.85
CA GLU A 61 -24.21 -15.44 16.14
C GLU A 61 -22.90 -15.38 16.92
N VAL A 62 -21.94 -14.55 16.49
CA VAL A 62 -20.71 -14.29 17.27
C VAL A 62 -21.03 -13.78 18.68
N ARG A 63 -22.04 -12.91 18.80
CA ARG A 63 -22.51 -12.38 20.08
C ARG A 63 -23.21 -13.43 20.97
N ARG A 64 -23.71 -14.55 20.41
CA ARG A 64 -24.24 -15.67 21.21
C ARG A 64 -23.13 -16.43 21.93
N ASP A 65 -21.96 -16.60 21.32
CA ASP A 65 -20.81 -17.28 21.96
C ASP A 65 -20.29 -16.51 23.20
N LEU A 66 -20.47 -15.18 23.19
CA LEU A 66 -20.14 -14.31 24.32
C LEU A 66 -21.10 -14.44 25.51
N LEU A 67 -22.27 -15.10 25.37
CA LEU A 67 -23.24 -15.31 26.47
C LEU A 67 -22.69 -16.19 27.61
N THR A 68 -21.54 -16.84 27.40
CA THR A 68 -20.80 -17.58 28.43
C THR A 68 -20.05 -16.67 29.41
N LEU A 69 -19.90 -15.38 29.09
CA LEU A 69 -19.27 -14.35 29.91
C LEU A 69 -20.32 -13.61 30.76
N ASP A 70 -19.88 -12.93 31.83
CA ASP A 70 -20.76 -11.97 32.49
C ASP A 70 -21.02 -10.74 31.60
N LYS A 71 -22.17 -10.08 31.80
CA LYS A 71 -22.65 -8.99 30.94
C LYS A 71 -21.61 -7.87 30.72
N ALA A 72 -20.83 -7.52 31.74
CA ALA A 72 -19.87 -6.42 31.64
C ALA A 72 -18.63 -6.81 30.84
N ASN A 73 -18.13 -8.04 30.98
CA ASN A 73 -17.04 -8.53 30.15
C ASN A 73 -17.50 -8.86 28.72
N ALA A 74 -18.73 -9.37 28.53
CA ALA A 74 -19.31 -9.62 27.21
C ALA A 74 -19.37 -8.33 26.37
N GLU A 75 -19.85 -7.22 26.95
CA GLU A 75 -19.91 -5.90 26.31
C GLU A 75 -18.53 -5.43 25.82
N ILE A 76 -17.52 -5.45 26.70
CA ILE A 76 -16.17 -4.97 26.38
C ILE A 76 -15.49 -5.87 25.35
N VAL A 77 -15.67 -7.19 25.45
CA VAL A 77 -15.15 -8.14 24.47
C VAL A 77 -15.80 -7.91 23.11
N ALA A 78 -17.12 -7.75 23.06
CA ALA A 78 -17.85 -7.50 21.82
C ALA A 78 -17.35 -6.23 21.12
N ARG A 79 -17.22 -5.11 21.84
CA ARG A 79 -16.68 -3.85 21.28
C ARG A 79 -15.25 -3.99 20.75
N HIS A 80 -14.39 -4.78 21.39
CA HIS A 80 -13.07 -5.09 20.83
C HIS A 80 -13.18 -5.95 19.55
N LEU A 81 -14.08 -6.93 19.47
CA LEU A 81 -14.27 -7.74 18.26
C LEU A 81 -14.84 -6.91 17.09
N VAL A 82 -15.75 -5.96 17.36
CA VAL A 82 -16.22 -5.01 16.34
C VAL A 82 -15.07 -4.14 15.82
N MET A 83 -14.21 -3.64 16.71
CA MET A 83 -13.01 -2.89 16.28
C MET A 83 -12.08 -3.74 15.41
N VAL A 84 -11.89 -5.03 15.73
CA VAL A 84 -11.14 -5.94 14.83
C VAL A 84 -11.80 -5.98 13.46
N SER A 85 -13.10 -6.27 13.37
CA SER A 85 -13.80 -6.34 12.08
C SER A 85 -13.77 -5.03 11.28
N ARG A 86 -13.69 -3.87 11.96
CA ARG A 86 -13.60 -2.55 11.31
C ARG A 86 -12.22 -2.29 10.71
N ILE A 87 -11.14 -2.59 11.43
CA ILE A 87 -9.77 -2.18 11.05
C ILE A 87 -8.89 -3.34 10.54
N LEU A 88 -9.38 -4.58 10.47
CA LEU A 88 -8.56 -5.76 10.14
C LEU A 88 -7.82 -5.65 8.79
N LEU A 89 -8.41 -4.97 7.80
CA LEU A 89 -7.81 -4.76 6.49
C LEU A 89 -6.94 -3.50 6.43
N GLU A 90 -7.26 -2.48 7.24
CA GLU A 90 -6.60 -1.17 7.25
C GLU A 90 -5.36 -1.14 8.16
N ASP A 91 -5.47 -1.69 9.38
CA ASP A 91 -4.40 -1.82 10.36
C ASP A 91 -4.50 -3.19 11.08
N PRO A 92 -3.95 -4.27 10.47
CA PRO A 92 -3.90 -5.60 11.07
C PRO A 92 -3.18 -5.66 12.43
N VAL A 93 -2.23 -4.75 12.67
CA VAL A 93 -1.41 -4.73 13.90
C VAL A 93 -2.25 -4.22 15.06
N GLN A 94 -2.96 -3.11 14.88
CA GLN A 94 -3.91 -2.59 15.86
C GLN A 94 -5.12 -3.51 16.02
N ALA A 95 -5.62 -4.12 14.94
CA ALA A 95 -6.63 -5.17 15.01
C ALA A 95 -6.17 -6.31 15.95
N LEU A 96 -4.91 -6.76 15.82
CA LEU A 96 -4.35 -7.76 16.71
C LEU A 96 -4.26 -7.28 18.17
N GLU A 97 -4.01 -6.00 18.45
CA GLU A 97 -4.08 -5.47 19.82
C GLU A 97 -5.50 -5.51 20.41
N HIS A 98 -6.53 -5.13 19.64
CA HIS A 98 -7.93 -5.27 20.05
C HIS A 98 -8.29 -6.75 20.29
N ALA A 99 -7.86 -7.66 19.41
CA ALA A 99 -8.08 -9.09 19.57
C ALA A 99 -7.35 -9.66 20.81
N ARG A 100 -6.08 -9.28 21.04
CA ARG A 100 -5.31 -9.64 22.24
C ARG A 100 -6.00 -9.11 23.52
N ALA A 101 -6.59 -7.91 23.49
CA ALA A 101 -7.35 -7.34 24.60
C ALA A 101 -8.68 -8.09 24.87
N ALA A 102 -9.38 -8.55 23.82
CA ALA A 102 -10.53 -9.44 23.94
C ALA A 102 -10.11 -10.79 24.56
N ARG A 103 -9.03 -11.42 24.05
CA ARG A 103 -8.46 -12.67 24.58
C ARG A 103 -8.09 -12.60 26.05
N ALA A 104 -7.50 -11.49 26.51
CA ALA A 104 -7.15 -11.28 27.92
C ALA A 104 -8.37 -11.35 28.86
N ARG A 105 -9.57 -11.08 28.34
CA ARG A 105 -10.85 -11.14 29.07
C ARG A 105 -11.60 -12.47 28.84
N ALA A 106 -11.46 -13.08 27.66
CA ALA A 106 -12.28 -14.20 27.20
C ALA A 106 -11.48 -15.39 26.61
N SER A 107 -10.31 -15.71 27.16
CA SER A 107 -9.37 -16.74 26.66
C SER A 107 -9.89 -18.20 26.54
N ARG A 108 -11.15 -18.47 26.86
CA ARG A 108 -11.82 -19.79 26.69
C ARG A 108 -12.92 -19.78 25.64
N VAL A 109 -13.26 -18.63 25.06
CA VAL A 109 -14.27 -18.50 24.02
C VAL A 109 -13.62 -18.84 22.67
N GLY A 110 -14.27 -19.71 21.88
CA GLY A 110 -13.77 -20.19 20.59
C GLY A 110 -13.55 -19.04 19.61
N VAL A 111 -14.61 -18.30 19.31
CA VAL A 111 -14.56 -17.18 18.36
C VAL A 111 -13.55 -16.09 18.74
N VAL A 112 -13.36 -15.80 20.04
CA VAL A 112 -12.33 -14.82 20.48
C VAL A 112 -10.92 -15.30 20.13
N ARG A 113 -10.63 -16.60 20.21
CA ARG A 113 -9.33 -17.14 19.76
C ARG A 113 -9.21 -17.17 18.25
N GLU A 114 -10.31 -17.43 17.56
CA GLU A 114 -10.38 -17.40 16.10
C GLU A 114 -10.05 -15.99 15.58
N THR A 115 -10.69 -14.95 16.13
CA THR A 115 -10.40 -13.54 15.82
C THR A 115 -8.95 -13.16 16.11
N VAL A 116 -8.35 -13.61 17.21
CA VAL A 116 -6.91 -13.38 17.47
C VAL A 116 -6.05 -14.11 16.44
N GLY A 117 -6.43 -15.33 16.06
CA GLY A 117 -5.74 -16.10 15.04
C GLY A 117 -5.76 -15.42 13.66
N ILE A 118 -6.91 -14.91 13.25
CA ILE A 118 -7.10 -14.19 11.98
C ILE A 118 -6.40 -12.82 12.02
N ALA A 119 -6.51 -12.05 13.10
CA ALA A 119 -5.77 -10.78 13.24
C ALA A 119 -4.26 -10.99 13.23
N ALA A 120 -3.77 -12.04 13.92
CA ALA A 120 -2.35 -12.41 13.91
C ALA A 120 -1.88 -12.90 12.54
N TYR A 121 -2.76 -13.52 11.75
CA TYR A 121 -2.46 -13.94 10.38
C TYR A 121 -2.19 -12.72 9.49
N ASN A 122 -3.11 -11.76 9.48
CA ASN A 122 -3.01 -10.54 8.68
C ASN A 122 -1.85 -9.63 9.15
N ALA A 123 -1.52 -9.63 10.45
CA ALA A 123 -0.35 -8.95 11.00
C ALA A 123 1.00 -9.67 10.73
N GLY A 124 1.01 -10.84 10.07
CA GLY A 124 2.23 -11.63 9.82
C GLY A 124 2.81 -12.33 11.06
N GLU A 125 2.06 -12.38 12.17
CA GLU A 125 2.45 -12.99 13.44
C GLU A 125 2.17 -14.51 13.44
N TRP A 126 2.76 -15.21 12.45
CA TRP A 126 2.49 -16.62 12.13
C TRP A 126 2.52 -17.57 13.33
N GLN A 127 3.43 -17.34 14.28
CA GLN A 127 3.57 -18.19 15.47
C GLN A 127 2.43 -17.99 16.49
N GLU A 128 1.89 -16.78 16.63
CA GLU A 128 0.71 -16.52 17.46
C GLU A 128 -0.55 -17.00 16.73
N SER A 129 -0.68 -16.70 15.43
CA SER A 129 -1.80 -17.16 14.60
C SER A 129 -1.97 -18.67 14.64
N ALA A 130 -0.91 -19.43 14.32
CA ALA A 130 -0.94 -20.90 14.37
C ALA A 130 -1.24 -21.46 15.77
N THR A 131 -0.91 -20.71 16.84
CA THR A 131 -1.20 -21.12 18.22
C THR A 131 -2.68 -20.93 18.56
N GLU A 132 -3.24 -19.78 18.18
CA GLU A 132 -4.60 -19.37 18.47
C GLU A 132 -5.63 -20.07 17.58
N LEU A 133 -5.39 -20.18 16.27
CA LEU A 133 -6.25 -20.94 15.35
C LEU A 133 -6.34 -22.43 15.74
N ARG A 134 -5.23 -23.05 16.16
CA ARG A 134 -5.25 -24.43 16.72
C ARG A 134 -6.01 -24.53 18.03
N ALA A 135 -6.04 -23.46 18.83
CA ALA A 135 -6.81 -23.42 20.06
C ALA A 135 -8.31 -23.20 19.79
N ALA A 136 -8.66 -22.32 18.83
CA ALA A 136 -10.01 -22.13 18.31
C ALA A 136 -10.57 -23.45 17.74
N LYS A 137 -9.87 -24.09 16.79
CA LYS A 137 -10.25 -25.39 16.21
C LYS A 137 -10.48 -26.48 17.26
N ARG A 138 -9.69 -26.52 18.35
CA ARG A 138 -9.91 -27.48 19.46
C ARG A 138 -11.15 -27.19 20.31
N ILE A 139 -11.65 -25.94 20.30
CA ILE A 139 -12.84 -25.51 21.05
C ILE A 139 -14.09 -25.66 20.19
N THR A 140 -14.05 -25.16 18.95
CA THR A 140 -15.19 -25.13 18.02
C THR A 140 -15.36 -26.42 17.24
N GLY A 141 -14.27 -27.19 17.05
CA GLY A 141 -14.24 -28.33 16.14
C GLY A 141 -14.13 -27.95 14.66
N ASN A 142 -14.11 -26.65 14.33
CA ASN A 142 -14.21 -26.17 12.95
C ASN A 142 -12.99 -26.58 12.10
N PRO A 143 -13.16 -27.42 11.04
CA PRO A 143 -12.07 -27.81 10.15
C PRO A 143 -11.69 -26.70 9.14
N ALA A 144 -12.55 -25.71 8.88
CA ALA A 144 -12.29 -24.58 7.98
C ALA A 144 -11.08 -23.73 8.37
N LEU A 145 -10.60 -23.85 9.62
CA LEU A 145 -9.38 -23.18 10.09
C LEU A 145 -8.09 -23.88 9.64
N LEU A 146 -8.17 -25.08 9.06
CA LEU A 146 -7.00 -25.86 8.66
C LEU A 146 -6.14 -25.21 7.55
N PRO A 147 -6.68 -24.58 6.48
CA PRO A 147 -5.87 -23.90 5.47
C PRO A 147 -4.98 -22.82 6.07
N LEU A 148 -5.54 -21.90 6.88
CA LEU A 148 -4.75 -20.86 7.57
C LEU A 148 -3.72 -21.46 8.54
N ILE A 149 -4.05 -22.54 9.26
CA ILE A 149 -3.10 -23.25 10.14
C ILE A 149 -1.95 -23.89 9.35
N ALA A 150 -2.21 -24.38 8.13
CA ALA A 150 -1.19 -24.93 7.24
C ALA A 150 -0.32 -23.81 6.65
N ASP A 151 -0.92 -22.71 6.20
CA ASP A 151 -0.20 -21.58 5.61
C ASP A 151 0.68 -20.86 6.65
N CYS A 152 0.23 -20.75 7.91
CA CYS A 152 1.11 -20.30 9.00
C CYS A 152 2.36 -21.18 9.18
N GLU A 153 2.30 -22.50 8.92
CA GLU A 153 3.52 -23.33 8.98
C GLU A 153 4.43 -23.07 7.77
N ARG A 154 3.91 -22.69 6.59
CA ARG A 154 4.73 -22.18 5.49
C ARG A 154 5.42 -20.87 5.88
N GLY A 155 4.68 -19.89 6.42
CA GLY A 155 5.22 -18.63 6.93
C GLY A 155 6.25 -18.78 8.06
N LEU A 156 6.22 -19.91 8.79
CA LEU A 156 7.25 -20.31 9.77
C LEU A 156 8.44 -21.09 9.18
N GLY A 157 8.53 -21.22 7.85
CA GLY A 157 9.59 -21.95 7.15
C GLY A 157 9.50 -23.47 7.31
N ARG A 158 8.28 -24.03 7.39
CA ARG A 158 8.00 -25.47 7.52
C ARG A 158 6.98 -25.97 6.49
N PRO A 159 7.21 -25.78 5.19
CA PRO A 159 6.25 -26.16 4.15
C PRO A 159 5.91 -27.67 4.15
N GLU A 160 6.82 -28.55 4.58
CA GLU A 160 6.53 -29.98 4.75
C GLU A 160 5.35 -30.20 5.72
N ARG A 161 5.26 -29.38 6.77
CA ARG A 161 4.20 -29.47 7.77
C ARG A 161 2.84 -29.02 7.22
N ALA A 162 2.83 -28.06 6.30
CA ALA A 162 1.63 -27.66 5.57
C ALA A 162 1.13 -28.81 4.67
N VAL A 163 2.03 -29.46 3.93
CA VAL A 163 1.72 -30.66 3.12
C VAL A 163 1.22 -31.83 3.98
N GLU A 164 1.79 -32.04 5.17
CA GLU A 164 1.30 -33.05 6.13
C GLU A 164 -0.13 -32.74 6.63
N ILE A 165 -0.46 -31.47 6.87
CA ILE A 165 -1.81 -31.05 7.31
C ILE A 165 -2.82 -31.27 6.17
N ALA A 166 -2.52 -30.80 4.96
CA ALA A 166 -3.37 -30.98 3.79
C ALA A 166 -3.68 -32.45 3.48
N ARG A 167 -2.68 -33.32 3.63
CA ARG A 167 -2.80 -34.77 3.38
C ARG A 167 -3.33 -35.59 4.55
N GLY A 168 -3.56 -34.98 5.71
CA GLY A 168 -4.17 -35.62 6.87
C GLY A 168 -5.65 -35.93 6.64
N ASP A 169 -6.23 -36.80 7.49
CA ASP A 169 -7.63 -37.22 7.35
C ASP A 169 -8.61 -36.05 7.40
N GLU A 170 -8.37 -35.07 8.29
CA GLU A 170 -9.19 -33.85 8.35
C GLU A 170 -9.02 -32.96 7.11
N GLY A 171 -7.78 -32.75 6.64
CA GLY A 171 -7.50 -31.92 5.45
C GLY A 171 -8.12 -32.49 4.18
N ARG A 172 -8.13 -33.82 4.03
CA ARG A 172 -8.82 -34.54 2.96
C ARG A 172 -10.35 -34.56 3.08
N SER A 173 -10.87 -34.26 4.27
CA SER A 173 -12.32 -34.22 4.53
C SER A 173 -12.96 -32.85 4.28
N LEU A 174 -12.15 -31.82 3.98
CA LEU A 174 -12.63 -30.50 3.56
C LEU A 174 -13.39 -30.60 2.24
N THR A 175 -14.37 -29.72 2.05
CA THR A 175 -15.24 -29.66 0.87
C THR A 175 -15.53 -28.21 0.49
N GLY A 176 -15.80 -27.94 -0.79
CA GLY A 176 -16.06 -26.58 -1.26
C GLY A 176 -14.83 -25.69 -1.11
N ASP A 177 -15.03 -24.43 -0.76
CA ASP A 177 -13.99 -23.41 -0.76
C ASP A 177 -12.84 -23.72 0.21
N ASP A 178 -13.13 -24.29 1.40
CA ASP A 178 -12.10 -24.76 2.35
C ASP A 178 -11.12 -25.76 1.71
N ALA A 179 -11.62 -26.62 0.82
CA ALA A 179 -10.80 -27.59 0.10
C ALA A 179 -9.99 -26.92 -1.02
N THR A 180 -10.56 -25.91 -1.69
CA THR A 180 -9.85 -25.08 -2.67
C THR A 180 -8.69 -24.35 -2.01
N GLU A 181 -8.95 -23.64 -0.90
CA GLU A 181 -7.92 -22.96 -0.10
C GLU A 181 -6.84 -23.92 0.39
N MET A 182 -7.22 -25.09 0.93
CA MET A 182 -6.25 -26.10 1.36
C MET A 182 -5.33 -26.56 0.22
N ARG A 183 -5.84 -26.67 -1.01
CA ARG A 183 -5.02 -27.04 -2.18
C ARG A 183 -4.14 -25.89 -2.67
N ILE A 184 -4.60 -24.65 -2.63
CA ILE A 184 -3.77 -23.47 -2.90
C ILE A 184 -2.59 -23.44 -1.91
N VAL A 185 -2.86 -23.66 -0.62
CA VAL A 185 -1.82 -23.75 0.42
C VAL A 185 -0.89 -24.96 0.23
N GLU A 186 -1.40 -26.15 -0.11
CA GLU A 186 -0.54 -27.32 -0.39
C GLU A 186 0.33 -27.09 -1.64
N ALA A 187 -0.21 -26.44 -2.67
CA ALA A 187 0.53 -26.09 -3.88
C ALA A 187 1.64 -25.08 -3.58
N GLY A 188 1.33 -24.01 -2.84
CA GLY A 188 2.31 -23.05 -2.34
C GLY A 188 3.41 -23.73 -1.53
N ALA A 189 3.05 -24.64 -0.61
CA ALA A 189 4.03 -25.39 0.17
C ALA A 189 4.96 -26.27 -0.71
N ARG A 190 4.43 -26.83 -1.81
CA ARG A 190 5.25 -27.58 -2.79
C ARG A 190 6.15 -26.66 -3.61
N MET A 191 5.73 -25.43 -3.91
CA MET A 191 6.57 -24.41 -4.55
C MET A 191 7.73 -24.01 -3.62
N ASP A 192 7.46 -23.77 -2.33
CA ASP A 192 8.49 -23.47 -1.31
C ASP A 192 9.53 -24.61 -1.17
N LEU A 193 9.13 -25.85 -1.45
CA LEU A 193 9.98 -27.05 -1.45
C LEU A 193 10.74 -27.28 -2.78
N GLY A 194 10.53 -26.43 -3.80
CA GLY A 194 11.11 -26.61 -5.13
C GLY A 194 10.49 -27.75 -5.93
N GLU A 195 9.19 -28.03 -5.74
CA GLU A 195 8.44 -29.12 -6.38
C GLU A 195 7.29 -28.62 -7.30
N PRO A 196 7.55 -27.75 -8.30
CA PRO A 196 6.50 -27.04 -9.04
C PRO A 196 5.58 -27.97 -9.84
N GLU A 197 6.09 -29.05 -10.45
CA GLU A 197 5.24 -30.03 -11.16
C GLU A 197 4.27 -30.72 -10.19
N LYS A 198 4.68 -30.89 -8.92
CA LYS A 198 3.78 -31.43 -7.89
C LYS A 198 2.76 -30.38 -7.44
N ALA A 199 3.07 -29.08 -7.47
CA ALA A 199 2.10 -28.02 -7.20
C ALA A 199 1.02 -27.99 -8.29
N VAL A 200 1.43 -28.04 -9.57
CA VAL A 200 0.55 -28.20 -10.75
C VAL A 200 -0.42 -29.38 -10.57
N VAL A 201 0.09 -30.57 -10.22
CA VAL A 201 -0.75 -31.77 -10.03
C VAL A 201 -1.74 -31.63 -8.85
N THR A 202 -1.39 -30.89 -7.79
CA THR A 202 -2.32 -30.63 -6.67
C THR A 202 -3.50 -29.76 -7.12
N LEU A 203 -3.26 -28.74 -7.94
CA LEU A 203 -4.30 -27.81 -8.39
C LEU A 203 -5.13 -28.36 -9.55
N GLN A 204 -4.55 -29.21 -10.41
CA GLN A 204 -5.28 -29.96 -11.45
C GLN A 204 -6.37 -30.91 -10.91
N ALA A 205 -6.35 -31.23 -9.61
CA ALA A 205 -7.39 -32.04 -8.99
C ALA A 205 -8.69 -31.26 -8.74
N GLU A 206 -8.70 -29.94 -8.95
CA GLU A 206 -9.88 -29.09 -8.86
C GLU A 206 -10.57 -28.82 -10.20
N ASN A 207 -11.79 -28.30 -10.12
CA ASN A 207 -12.67 -28.04 -11.26
C ASN A 207 -12.28 -26.75 -12.01
N LEU A 208 -11.05 -26.72 -12.53
CA LEU A 208 -10.46 -25.62 -13.31
C LEU A 208 -11.28 -25.31 -14.58
N LYS A 209 -12.30 -24.46 -14.46
CA LYS A 209 -13.21 -24.08 -15.55
C LYS A 209 -13.05 -22.59 -15.91
N PRO A 210 -12.52 -22.27 -17.09
CA PRO A 210 -12.53 -20.91 -17.62
C PRO A 210 -13.93 -20.28 -17.62
N GLY A 211 -14.00 -18.97 -17.36
CA GLY A 211 -15.25 -18.20 -17.32
C GLY A 211 -16.02 -18.26 -15.99
N GLN A 212 -15.46 -18.86 -14.93
CA GLN A 212 -15.90 -18.59 -13.56
C GLN A 212 -15.37 -17.22 -13.10
N LEU A 213 -16.16 -16.49 -12.30
CA LEU A 213 -15.83 -15.16 -11.77
C LEU A 213 -15.83 -15.17 -10.23
N GLY A 214 -15.11 -14.22 -9.64
CA GLY A 214 -15.03 -13.99 -8.18
C GLY A 214 -13.66 -14.35 -7.59
N THR A 215 -13.38 -13.76 -6.43
CA THR A 215 -12.19 -13.99 -5.58
C THR A 215 -11.67 -15.44 -5.55
N GLY A 216 -12.55 -16.43 -5.34
CA GLY A 216 -12.17 -17.85 -5.21
C GLY A 216 -11.56 -18.44 -6.50
N PRO A 217 -12.31 -18.43 -7.63
CA PRO A 217 -11.78 -18.77 -8.95
C PRO A 217 -10.52 -18.00 -9.34
N ALA A 218 -10.47 -16.67 -9.11
CA ALA A 218 -9.31 -15.84 -9.42
C ALA A 218 -8.04 -16.34 -8.70
N ARG A 219 -8.11 -16.52 -7.38
CA ARG A 219 -6.97 -17.03 -6.57
C ARG A 219 -6.57 -18.46 -6.92
N LEU A 220 -7.51 -19.33 -7.28
CA LEU A 220 -7.21 -20.69 -7.75
C LEU A 220 -6.48 -20.68 -9.11
N PHE A 221 -6.98 -19.90 -10.07
CA PHE A 221 -6.39 -19.81 -11.40
C PHE A 221 -5.01 -19.16 -11.36
N TYR A 222 -4.83 -18.12 -10.54
CA TYR A 222 -3.55 -17.47 -10.30
C TYR A 222 -2.51 -18.44 -9.71
N ALA A 223 -2.88 -19.18 -8.65
CA ALA A 223 -2.00 -20.17 -8.04
C ALA A 223 -1.60 -21.28 -9.02
N TYR A 224 -2.52 -21.67 -9.91
CA TYR A 224 -2.26 -22.67 -10.94
C TYR A 224 -1.35 -22.14 -12.06
N ALA A 225 -1.57 -20.90 -12.51
CA ALA A 225 -0.70 -20.23 -13.48
C ALA A 225 0.73 -20.08 -12.95
N SER A 226 0.89 -19.63 -11.70
CA SER A 226 2.18 -19.52 -11.02
C SER A 226 2.91 -20.87 -10.90
N ALA A 227 2.17 -21.95 -10.61
CA ALA A 227 2.74 -23.30 -10.55
C ALA A 227 3.16 -23.82 -11.95
N LEU A 228 2.40 -23.49 -13.00
CA LEU A 228 2.74 -23.82 -14.39
C LEU A 228 4.01 -23.09 -14.84
N GLU A 229 4.12 -21.80 -14.53
CA GLU A 229 5.26 -20.95 -14.86
C GLU A 229 6.56 -21.50 -14.24
N ALA A 230 6.54 -21.78 -12.93
CA ALA A 230 7.70 -22.37 -12.24
C ALA A 230 8.03 -23.80 -12.69
N ALA A 231 7.06 -24.53 -13.25
CA ALA A 231 7.28 -25.82 -13.92
C ALA A 231 7.79 -25.66 -15.37
N GLY A 232 8.11 -24.44 -15.82
CA GLY A 232 8.59 -24.14 -17.18
C GLY A 232 7.51 -24.22 -18.26
N ARG A 233 6.23 -24.31 -17.90
CA ARG A 233 5.08 -24.45 -18.83
C ARG A 233 4.50 -23.08 -19.17
N ARG A 234 5.31 -22.24 -19.81
CA ARG A 234 5.03 -20.81 -20.06
C ARG A 234 3.68 -20.57 -20.75
N ASP A 235 3.42 -21.22 -21.88
CA ASP A 235 2.21 -20.98 -22.68
C ASP A 235 0.92 -21.34 -21.90
N ASP A 236 0.98 -22.43 -21.12
CA ASP A 236 -0.08 -22.81 -20.20
C ASP A 236 -0.24 -21.75 -19.09
N ALA A 237 0.86 -21.26 -18.52
CA ALA A 237 0.84 -20.23 -17.48
C ALA A 237 0.20 -18.93 -17.97
N ILE A 238 0.58 -18.42 -19.15
CA ILE A 238 -0.04 -17.25 -19.79
C ILE A 238 -1.55 -17.48 -19.94
N THR A 239 -1.96 -18.64 -20.46
CA THR A 239 -3.38 -18.99 -20.60
C THR A 239 -4.12 -18.96 -19.26
N TRP A 240 -3.49 -19.43 -18.18
CA TRP A 240 -4.11 -19.45 -16.85
C TRP A 240 -4.05 -18.13 -16.09
N PHE A 241 -3.06 -17.27 -16.33
CA PHE A 241 -3.09 -15.89 -15.86
C PHE A 241 -4.17 -15.07 -16.58
N MET A 242 -4.43 -15.30 -17.88
CA MET A 242 -5.59 -14.70 -18.57
C MET A 242 -6.92 -15.14 -17.95
N ASN A 243 -7.05 -16.42 -17.58
CA ASN A 243 -8.23 -16.90 -16.86
C ASN A 243 -8.33 -16.32 -15.45
N ALA A 244 -7.20 -16.12 -14.76
CA ALA A 244 -7.16 -15.49 -13.43
C ALA A 244 -7.64 -14.03 -13.50
N ALA A 245 -7.03 -13.21 -14.36
CA ALA A 245 -7.44 -11.82 -14.60
C ALA A 245 -8.92 -11.72 -14.99
N ALA A 246 -9.38 -12.55 -15.93
CA ALA A 246 -10.78 -12.56 -16.35
C ALA A 246 -11.76 -13.01 -15.25
N ALA A 247 -11.30 -13.71 -14.21
CA ALA A 247 -12.09 -14.12 -13.05
C ALA A 247 -12.08 -13.08 -11.93
N ASP A 248 -11.10 -12.16 -11.93
CA ASP A 248 -10.78 -11.28 -10.82
C ASP A 248 -11.60 -9.99 -10.83
N VAL A 249 -12.87 -10.11 -10.43
CA VAL A 249 -13.81 -8.98 -10.37
C VAL A 249 -13.63 -8.10 -9.13
N ASP A 250 -12.76 -8.51 -8.20
CA ASP A 250 -12.52 -7.89 -6.89
C ASP A 250 -11.07 -7.34 -6.78
N ASP A 251 -10.28 -7.40 -7.87
CA ASP A 251 -8.86 -7.03 -7.96
C ASP A 251 -7.96 -7.67 -6.85
N VAL A 252 -8.20 -8.94 -6.52
CA VAL A 252 -7.50 -9.68 -5.45
C VAL A 252 -6.20 -10.36 -5.88
N THR A 253 -5.80 -10.25 -7.14
CA THR A 253 -4.57 -10.81 -7.72
C THR A 253 -3.91 -9.85 -8.73
N ASP A 254 -2.59 -9.93 -8.90
CA ASP A 254 -1.83 -9.17 -9.89
C ASP A 254 -1.74 -9.89 -11.26
N ALA A 255 -2.76 -10.67 -11.63
CA ALA A 255 -2.74 -11.54 -12.81
C ALA A 255 -2.43 -10.78 -14.12
N GLU A 256 -2.96 -9.56 -14.29
CA GLU A 256 -2.70 -8.71 -15.47
C GLU A 256 -1.25 -8.22 -15.54
N PHE A 257 -0.63 -7.96 -14.39
CA PHE A 257 0.77 -7.60 -14.30
C PHE A 257 1.66 -8.79 -14.71
N ARG A 258 1.38 -9.99 -14.17
CA ARG A 258 2.09 -11.24 -14.52
C ARG A 258 1.98 -11.56 -16.02
N LEU A 259 0.84 -11.30 -16.66
CA LEU A 259 0.71 -11.40 -18.12
C LEU A 259 1.63 -10.44 -18.88
N THR A 260 1.76 -9.21 -18.39
CA THR A 260 2.60 -8.19 -19.00
C THR A 260 4.08 -8.55 -18.90
N GLU A 261 4.53 -9.03 -17.73
CA GLU A 261 5.87 -9.61 -17.57
C GLU A 261 6.10 -10.79 -18.54
N LEU A 262 5.13 -11.71 -18.62
CA LEU A 262 5.25 -12.89 -19.48
C LEU A 262 5.17 -12.57 -20.99
N ALA A 263 4.65 -11.42 -21.40
CA ALA A 263 4.64 -10.97 -22.79
C ALA A 263 5.95 -10.31 -23.24
N ASN A 264 6.72 -9.72 -22.32
CA ASN A 264 7.93 -8.94 -22.64
C ASN A 264 9.16 -9.81 -22.95
N ASP A 265 9.18 -11.04 -22.44
CA ASP A 265 10.25 -12.04 -22.58
C ASP A 265 10.33 -12.66 -24.00
N ASP A 266 9.29 -12.47 -24.82
CA ASP A 266 9.18 -13.01 -26.19
C ASP A 266 9.98 -12.19 -27.23
N GLN A 267 10.64 -11.10 -26.81
CA GLN A 267 11.54 -10.34 -27.69
C GLN A 267 12.85 -11.12 -27.91
N PRO A 268 13.15 -11.58 -29.15
CA PRO A 268 14.31 -12.41 -29.39
C PRO A 268 15.60 -11.62 -29.13
N THR A 269 16.37 -12.07 -28.14
CA THR A 269 17.71 -11.54 -27.90
C THR A 269 18.63 -11.89 -29.08
N GLU A 270 18.93 -10.91 -29.94
CA GLU A 270 19.94 -11.09 -30.99
C GLU A 270 21.30 -11.38 -30.34
N SER A 271 21.69 -12.65 -30.39
CA SER A 271 22.98 -13.13 -29.91
C SER A 271 24.08 -12.64 -30.84
N VAL A 272 24.68 -11.49 -30.51
CA VAL A 272 25.84 -10.92 -31.21
C VAL A 272 27.06 -11.85 -31.01
N GLY A 273 27.19 -12.81 -31.92
CA GLY A 273 28.32 -13.70 -32.02
C GLY A 273 29.59 -12.93 -32.38
N VAL A 274 30.55 -12.89 -31.44
CA VAL A 274 31.86 -12.29 -31.66
C VAL A 274 32.63 -13.09 -32.71
N ASN A 275 33.00 -12.45 -33.83
CA ASN A 275 34.21 -12.76 -34.61
C ASN A 275 34.54 -11.61 -35.58
N GLY A 276 35.76 -11.07 -35.48
CA GLY A 276 36.26 -10.02 -36.37
C GLY A 276 37.26 -10.54 -37.40
N ALA A 277 37.14 -10.08 -38.65
CA ALA A 277 38.20 -10.08 -39.67
C ALA A 277 37.97 -8.96 -40.70
N ALA A 278 39.04 -8.50 -41.34
CA ALA A 278 39.14 -7.23 -42.07
C ALA A 278 38.57 -7.26 -43.52
N PRO A 279 38.43 -6.10 -44.21
CA PRO A 279 37.57 -5.96 -45.40
C PRO A 279 38.28 -6.20 -46.74
N GLY A 280 37.47 -6.45 -47.79
CA GLY A 280 37.89 -6.45 -49.20
C GLY A 280 36.71 -6.26 -50.15
N GLU A 281 36.86 -5.35 -51.12
CA GLU A 281 35.85 -5.05 -52.15
C GLU A 281 35.79 -6.14 -53.24
N LEU A 282 34.60 -6.40 -53.82
CA LEU A 282 34.31 -6.11 -55.25
C LEU A 282 32.99 -6.73 -55.78
N ASP A 283 32.32 -5.93 -56.61
CA ASP A 283 31.43 -6.26 -57.75
C ASP A 283 30.02 -6.92 -57.58
N SER A 284 29.00 -6.08 -57.84
CA SER A 284 27.85 -6.25 -58.77
C SER A 284 26.88 -7.46 -58.72
N PRO A 285 25.59 -7.27 -59.10
CA PRO A 285 24.48 -8.09 -58.60
C PRO A 285 24.03 -9.23 -59.53
N LEU A 286 23.63 -10.37 -58.96
CA LEU A 286 22.90 -11.43 -59.66
C LEU A 286 21.79 -12.10 -58.83
N SER A 287 20.57 -11.93 -59.33
CA SER A 287 19.48 -12.92 -59.48
C SER A 287 19.18 -13.94 -58.37
N VAL A 288 17.99 -13.79 -57.80
CA VAL A 288 17.26 -14.81 -57.04
C VAL A 288 16.90 -16.02 -57.93
N PRO A 289 17.10 -17.27 -57.47
CA PRO A 289 16.37 -18.42 -57.97
C PRO A 289 15.17 -18.73 -57.06
N ALA A 290 13.96 -18.69 -57.61
CA ALA A 290 12.81 -19.29 -56.95
C ALA A 290 12.94 -20.83 -56.99
N VAL A 291 12.58 -21.51 -55.89
CA VAL A 291 12.36 -22.95 -55.88
C VAL A 291 10.97 -23.19 -55.29
N GLU A 292 10.02 -23.49 -56.16
CA GLU A 292 8.70 -23.98 -55.80
C GLU A 292 8.82 -25.38 -55.18
N ARG A 293 8.04 -25.64 -54.13
CA ARG A 293 7.58 -27.00 -53.77
C ARG A 293 6.15 -26.96 -53.25
N ASP A 294 5.25 -27.33 -54.14
CA ASP A 294 4.07 -28.18 -53.93
C ASP A 294 3.35 -28.06 -52.58
N ILE A 295 2.20 -27.37 -52.62
CA ILE A 295 1.14 -27.49 -51.62
C ILE A 295 0.35 -28.76 -51.94
N ASP A 296 0.38 -29.75 -51.04
CA ASP A 296 -0.58 -30.85 -51.05
C ASP A 296 -1.53 -30.66 -49.86
N SER A 297 -2.82 -30.55 -50.15
CA SER A 297 -3.87 -30.36 -49.15
C SER A 297 -4.43 -31.70 -48.72
N ASP A 298 -4.26 -32.08 -47.46
CA ASP A 298 -5.24 -32.84 -46.66
C ASP A 298 -4.68 -33.09 -45.24
N ALA A 299 -5.38 -32.59 -44.21
CA ALA A 299 -5.12 -32.89 -42.81
C ALA A 299 -6.44 -32.90 -42.03
N ASP A 300 -6.91 -34.10 -41.68
CA ASP A 300 -8.13 -34.32 -40.89
C ASP A 300 -8.00 -33.81 -39.44
N PRO A 301 -9.11 -33.44 -38.77
CA PRO A 301 -9.10 -32.97 -37.39
C PRO A 301 -8.81 -34.09 -36.37
N ILE A 302 -7.99 -33.77 -35.37
CA ILE A 302 -7.63 -34.70 -34.27
C ILE A 302 -8.79 -34.73 -33.24
N PRO A 303 -9.29 -35.92 -32.84
CA PRO A 303 -10.38 -36.06 -31.87
C PRO A 303 -9.89 -35.99 -30.40
N PRO A 304 -10.79 -35.68 -29.44
CA PRO A 304 -10.44 -35.61 -28.01
C PRO A 304 -10.19 -37.01 -27.41
N ALA A 305 -9.23 -37.09 -26.48
CA ALA A 305 -8.86 -38.34 -25.81
C ALA A 305 -9.73 -38.64 -24.58
N SER A 306 -10.40 -39.79 -24.59
CA SER A 306 -11.20 -40.29 -23.46
C SER A 306 -10.35 -40.96 -22.37
N ALA A 307 -10.74 -40.78 -21.10
CA ALA A 307 -10.09 -41.41 -19.95
C ALA A 307 -10.33 -42.95 -19.88
N PRO A 308 -9.36 -43.74 -19.38
CA PRO A 308 -9.55 -45.16 -19.10
C PRO A 308 -10.10 -45.42 -17.68
N ALA A 309 -11.01 -46.39 -17.56
CA ALA A 309 -11.50 -46.88 -16.28
C ALA A 309 -10.58 -47.97 -15.67
N PRO A 310 -10.52 -48.13 -14.33
CA PRO A 310 -9.80 -49.22 -13.67
C PRO A 310 -10.71 -50.44 -13.45
N ASP A 311 -10.13 -51.65 -13.49
CA ASP A 311 -10.80 -52.83 -12.93
C ASP A 311 -9.82 -53.94 -12.48
N VAL A 312 -10.34 -54.84 -11.66
CA VAL A 312 -9.88 -56.16 -11.22
C VAL A 312 -8.95 -56.24 -9.99
N THR A 313 -9.51 -56.86 -8.95
CA THR A 313 -8.93 -57.24 -7.65
C THR A 313 -8.30 -58.64 -7.66
N PRO A 314 -7.71 -59.08 -6.53
CA PRO A 314 -7.97 -60.46 -6.09
C PRO A 314 -8.34 -60.61 -4.61
N ALA A 315 -9.09 -61.66 -4.29
CA ALA A 315 -9.47 -62.11 -2.93
C ALA A 315 -8.27 -62.74 -2.15
N ILE A 316 -8.28 -63.00 -0.83
CA ILE A 316 -9.09 -63.93 0.03
C ILE A 316 -8.80 -63.47 1.52
N ASP A 317 -9.61 -63.59 2.58
CA ASP A 317 -10.53 -64.65 3.08
C ASP A 317 -11.70 -64.12 3.97
N SER A 318 -12.34 -65.02 4.74
CA SER A 318 -13.45 -64.90 5.71
C SER A 318 -12.97 -65.07 7.18
N PRO A 319 -13.79 -64.88 8.27
CA PRO A 319 -15.19 -65.33 8.43
C PRO A 319 -16.17 -64.41 9.23
N ALA A 320 -17.38 -64.94 9.47
CA ALA A 320 -18.61 -64.20 9.81
C ALA A 320 -19.08 -64.21 11.28
N ALA A 321 -19.91 -63.23 11.65
CA ALA A 321 -21.05 -63.29 12.60
C ALA A 321 -21.91 -62.00 12.40
N SER A 322 -23.18 -62.06 11.99
CA SER A 322 -24.38 -62.44 12.76
C SER A 322 -24.78 -61.43 13.86
N GLY A 323 -25.83 -60.65 13.63
CA GLY A 323 -26.48 -59.82 14.66
C GLY A 323 -27.32 -58.67 14.10
N ALA A 324 -28.62 -58.89 13.87
CA ALA A 324 -29.58 -57.84 13.53
C ALA A 324 -30.27 -57.27 14.78
N MET A 325 -30.63 -55.99 14.77
CA MET A 325 -31.88 -55.46 15.35
C MET A 325 -32.18 -54.05 14.82
N GLU A 326 -33.47 -53.71 14.79
CA GLU A 326 -34.03 -52.47 14.23
C GLU A 326 -33.79 -51.23 15.11
N ASN A 327 -33.78 -50.00 14.54
CA ASN A 327 -35.00 -49.16 14.53
C ASN A 327 -34.88 -47.83 13.75
N ASP A 328 -36.04 -47.44 13.19
CA ASP A 328 -36.55 -46.09 12.93
C ASP A 328 -35.72 -45.03 12.19
N THR A 329 -36.06 -44.91 10.91
CA THR A 329 -36.29 -43.65 10.19
C THR A 329 -36.77 -42.47 11.07
N ILE A 330 -36.07 -41.34 10.94
CA ILE A 330 -36.69 -40.01 10.96
C ILE A 330 -36.32 -39.34 9.63
N GLU A 331 -37.32 -38.79 8.94
CA GLU A 331 -37.13 -38.09 7.66
C GLU A 331 -36.40 -36.76 7.88
N ALA A 332 -35.28 -36.55 7.17
CA ALA A 332 -34.64 -35.25 7.08
C ALA A 332 -35.36 -34.41 6.00
N VAL A 333 -36.03 -33.33 6.42
CA VAL A 333 -36.53 -32.31 5.50
C VAL A 333 -35.33 -31.55 4.92
N THR A 334 -35.27 -31.47 3.59
CA THR A 334 -34.21 -30.76 2.86
C THR A 334 -34.30 -29.25 3.08
N GLY A 335 -33.19 -28.64 3.49
CA GLY A 335 -33.11 -27.21 3.81
C GLY A 335 -31.68 -26.75 4.07
N THR A 336 -30.76 -27.00 3.15
CA THR A 336 -29.42 -26.39 3.17
C THR A 336 -29.54 -24.93 2.75
N ALA A 337 -29.50 -24.02 3.72
CA ALA A 337 -29.32 -22.60 3.46
C ALA A 337 -27.83 -22.29 3.26
N ASP A 338 -27.56 -21.51 2.23
CA ASP A 338 -26.24 -21.00 1.85
C ASP A 338 -25.72 -19.98 2.88
N LEU A 339 -24.45 -20.08 3.25
CA LEU A 339 -23.78 -19.21 4.23
C LEU A 339 -22.30 -19.02 3.85
N SER A 340 -22.04 -18.26 2.77
CA SER A 340 -20.67 -17.94 2.37
C SER A 340 -20.50 -16.59 1.62
N GLN A 341 -21.33 -15.57 1.91
CA GLN A 341 -21.06 -14.19 1.47
C GLN A 341 -21.43 -13.15 2.54
N THR A 342 -20.41 -12.45 3.06
CA THR A 342 -20.56 -11.19 3.82
C THR A 342 -19.58 -10.14 3.30
N SER A 343 -19.70 -9.79 2.02
CA SER A 343 -19.10 -8.56 1.50
C SER A 343 -19.91 -7.37 2.01
N ASN A 344 -19.30 -6.55 2.86
CA ASN A 344 -19.95 -5.37 3.44
C ASN A 344 -19.85 -4.19 2.45
N SER A 345 -20.87 -4.01 1.61
CA SER A 345 -20.99 -2.79 0.78
C SER A 345 -21.69 -1.67 1.56
N VAL A 346 -21.05 -0.51 1.64
CA VAL A 346 -21.61 0.67 2.32
C VAL A 346 -22.62 1.35 1.39
N ALA A 347 -23.91 1.14 1.66
CA ALA A 347 -24.99 1.83 0.95
C ALA A 347 -25.25 3.22 1.57
N VAL A 348 -24.89 4.29 0.85
CA VAL A 348 -25.24 5.66 1.22
C VAL A 348 -26.75 5.88 0.98
N SER A 349 -27.51 6.14 2.04
CA SER A 349 -28.94 6.41 1.94
C SER A 349 -29.17 7.90 1.66
N ALA A 350 -29.43 8.24 0.39
CA ALA A 350 -29.86 9.58 0.00
C ALA A 350 -31.31 9.84 0.42
N VAL A 351 -31.56 10.98 1.06
CA VAL A 351 -32.90 11.44 1.42
C VAL A 351 -33.44 12.26 0.24
N ALA A 352 -34.49 11.76 -0.42
CA ALA A 352 -35.18 12.48 -1.49
C ALA A 352 -36.45 13.15 -0.94
N GLU A 353 -36.57 14.47 -1.14
CA GLU A 353 -37.79 15.23 -0.83
C GLU A 353 -38.82 15.09 -1.97
N GLU A 354 -40.11 15.19 -1.64
CA GLU A 354 -41.21 15.05 -2.61
C GLU A 354 -41.42 16.35 -3.42
N GLU A 355 -41.44 16.26 -4.75
CA GLU A 355 -41.89 17.37 -5.62
C GLU A 355 -43.43 17.48 -5.71
N GLY A 356 -43.89 18.72 -5.92
CA GLY A 356 -45.31 19.06 -6.07
C GLY A 356 -45.60 20.11 -7.15
N ASP A 357 -45.58 19.65 -8.41
CA ASP A 357 -46.44 20.03 -9.55
C ASP A 357 -46.49 21.48 -10.16
N ALA A 358 -46.59 21.46 -11.50
CA ALA A 358 -47.18 22.42 -12.44
C ALA A 358 -46.53 23.80 -12.75
N GLY A 359 -46.22 24.03 -14.04
CA GLY A 359 -46.12 25.38 -14.63
C GLY A 359 -45.44 25.46 -16.01
N ASP A 360 -46.17 25.16 -17.08
CA ASP A 360 -45.73 25.27 -18.50
C ASP A 360 -45.57 26.73 -18.98
N ASP A 361 -44.54 27.04 -19.78
CA ASP A 361 -44.62 27.67 -21.12
C ASP A 361 -43.28 28.27 -21.61
N VAL A 362 -42.93 28.00 -22.87
CA VAL A 362 -41.71 28.50 -23.56
C VAL A 362 -42.08 29.30 -24.80
N ILE A 363 -41.62 30.55 -24.94
CA ILE A 363 -41.61 31.27 -26.24
C ILE A 363 -40.30 32.06 -26.45
N ALA A 364 -39.83 32.02 -27.70
CA ALA A 364 -38.48 32.31 -28.18
C ALA A 364 -38.09 33.79 -28.43
N GLU A 365 -36.78 34.03 -28.30
CA GLU A 365 -35.83 34.71 -29.21
C GLU A 365 -36.11 36.06 -29.95
N SER A 366 -35.11 36.95 -29.79
CA SER A 366 -34.35 37.68 -30.84
C SER A 366 -34.71 39.12 -31.27
N THR A 367 -33.69 40.01 -31.27
CA THR A 367 -33.11 40.69 -32.46
C THR A 367 -32.73 42.19 -32.27
N ILE A 368 -31.41 42.49 -32.18
CA ILE A 368 -30.55 43.53 -32.86
C ILE A 368 -31.14 44.98 -33.07
N VAL A 369 -30.47 46.14 -32.82
CA VAL A 369 -29.47 46.86 -33.69
C VAL A 369 -28.94 48.21 -33.08
N GLU A 370 -27.60 48.40 -33.09
CA GLU A 370 -26.70 49.59 -33.23
C GLU A 370 -26.90 50.99 -32.56
N GLY A 371 -25.76 51.67 -32.26
CA GLY A 371 -25.64 53.16 -32.31
C GLY A 371 -24.47 53.83 -31.54
N VAL A 372 -23.48 54.44 -32.21
CA VAL A 372 -22.18 54.97 -31.69
C VAL A 372 -21.75 56.21 -32.54
N PRO A 373 -20.96 57.27 -32.14
CA PRO A 373 -19.94 57.40 -31.05
C PRO A 373 -19.92 58.72 -30.18
N ASN A 374 -18.97 58.77 -29.20
CA ASN A 374 -17.92 59.78 -28.82
C ASN A 374 -17.96 61.25 -29.40
N PRO A 375 -17.24 62.30 -28.86
CA PRO A 375 -16.32 62.36 -27.69
C PRO A 375 -16.29 63.65 -26.79
N LEU A 376 -15.46 63.63 -25.73
CA LEU A 376 -14.66 64.73 -25.10
C LEU A 376 -15.33 66.02 -24.53
N ALA A 377 -15.13 66.31 -23.21
CA ALA A 377 -14.26 67.42 -22.72
C ALA A 377 -14.34 67.73 -21.19
N THR A 378 -13.15 67.96 -20.58
CA THR A 378 -12.80 68.89 -19.44
C THR A 378 -13.43 68.81 -18.03
N LEU A 379 -12.55 68.55 -17.04
CA LEU A 379 -12.20 69.36 -15.83
C LEU A 379 -13.23 70.42 -15.36
N ASP A 380 -13.59 70.59 -14.08
CA ASP A 380 -12.70 70.84 -12.92
C ASP A 380 -13.46 70.79 -11.56
N GLU A 381 -12.76 71.00 -10.44
CA GLU A 381 -13.17 70.88 -9.02
C GLU A 381 -14.44 71.66 -8.56
N SER A 382 -15.18 71.11 -7.57
CA SER A 382 -15.23 71.68 -6.19
C SER A 382 -16.39 71.18 -5.30
N SER A 383 -16.13 71.21 -3.98
CA SER A 383 -17.06 71.22 -2.84
C SER A 383 -17.92 69.96 -2.57
N GLY A 384 -17.86 69.48 -1.32
CA GLY A 384 -18.70 68.40 -0.82
C GLY A 384 -19.84 68.89 0.10
N THR A 385 -20.88 68.07 0.20
CA THR A 385 -21.90 68.10 1.26
C THR A 385 -22.37 66.66 1.51
N GLU A 386 -22.58 66.32 2.78
CA GLU A 386 -22.97 64.98 3.24
C GLU A 386 -24.39 64.60 2.78
N SER A 387 -24.60 63.34 2.36
CA SER A 387 -25.88 62.64 2.53
C SER A 387 -25.73 61.13 2.30
N ALA A 388 -26.16 60.35 3.31
CA ALA A 388 -26.53 58.93 3.29
C ALA A 388 -26.04 58.04 2.12
N ALA A 389 -25.05 57.19 2.40
CA ALA A 389 -24.76 56.03 1.55
C ALA A 389 -25.74 54.89 1.85
N GLU A 390 -26.49 54.49 0.82
CA GLU A 390 -27.14 53.17 0.71
C GLU A 390 -26.08 52.06 0.80
N PRO A 391 -26.44 50.80 1.14
CA PRO A 391 -25.46 49.73 1.23
C PRO A 391 -24.74 49.58 -0.12
N ALA A 392 -23.42 49.80 -0.10
CA ALA A 392 -22.60 49.51 -1.25
C ALA A 392 -22.78 48.03 -1.58
N ILE A 393 -23.40 47.75 -2.72
CA ILE A 393 -23.26 46.45 -3.37
C ILE A 393 -21.78 46.35 -3.68
N THR A 394 -21.05 45.62 -2.84
CA THR A 394 -19.66 45.24 -3.12
C THR A 394 -19.70 44.51 -4.43
N SER A 395 -19.19 45.14 -5.48
CA SER A 395 -18.75 44.42 -6.67
C SER A 395 -17.94 43.22 -6.21
N PRO A 396 -18.10 42.02 -6.80
CA PRO A 396 -17.23 40.90 -6.44
C PRO A 396 -15.79 41.38 -6.59
N SER A 397 -14.99 41.19 -5.55
CA SER A 397 -13.57 41.44 -5.63
C SER A 397 -13.02 40.58 -6.76
N ASP A 398 -12.21 41.16 -7.65
CA ASP A 398 -11.39 40.43 -8.61
C ASP A 398 -10.25 39.70 -7.84
N SER A 399 -10.63 38.75 -6.98
CA SER A 399 -9.74 37.91 -6.19
C SER A 399 -9.01 36.95 -7.13
N VAL A 400 -7.71 37.17 -7.28
CA VAL A 400 -6.84 36.32 -8.10
C VAL A 400 -6.61 35.03 -7.34
N THR A 401 -6.94 33.88 -7.94
CA THR A 401 -6.71 32.59 -7.29
C THR A 401 -5.24 32.19 -7.36
N LEU A 402 -4.81 31.23 -6.53
CA LEU A 402 -3.43 30.75 -6.55
C LEU A 402 -3.00 30.25 -7.95
N VAL A 403 -3.87 29.51 -8.65
CA VAL A 403 -3.58 29.01 -10.00
C VAL A 403 -3.46 30.12 -11.05
N ASP A 404 -4.23 31.20 -10.94
CA ASP A 404 -4.21 32.33 -11.90
C ASP A 404 -2.85 33.07 -11.97
N ARG A 405 -1.98 32.87 -10.98
CA ARG A 405 -0.64 33.48 -10.93
C ARG A 405 0.47 32.67 -11.60
N HIS A 406 0.22 31.41 -11.95
CA HIS A 406 1.23 30.46 -12.38
C HIS A 406 0.95 29.97 -13.81
N ASP A 407 2.00 29.69 -14.58
CA ASP A 407 1.86 29.26 -15.99
C ASP A 407 2.09 27.76 -16.22
N ALA A 408 2.47 27.01 -15.17
CA ALA A 408 2.38 25.55 -15.10
C ALA A 408 2.37 25.06 -13.64
N LEU A 409 1.86 23.85 -13.40
CA LEU A 409 2.02 23.14 -12.13
C LEU A 409 3.02 21.99 -12.26
N LEU A 410 3.89 21.85 -11.26
CA LEU A 410 4.80 20.72 -11.07
C LEU A 410 4.31 19.95 -9.83
N LEU A 411 3.50 18.91 -10.07
CA LEU A 411 2.78 18.17 -9.04
C LEU A 411 3.59 16.94 -8.61
N ASP A 412 3.76 16.71 -7.31
CA ASP A 412 4.05 15.34 -6.82
C ASP A 412 2.82 14.42 -7.03
N LEU A 413 2.94 13.13 -6.69
CA LEU A 413 1.96 12.09 -6.90
C LEU A 413 1.46 11.47 -5.59
N ASP A 414 2.34 10.76 -4.88
CA ASP A 414 2.03 9.93 -3.71
C ASP A 414 1.87 10.80 -2.45
N GLY A 415 0.62 11.12 -2.09
CA GLY A 415 0.29 12.06 -1.00
C GLY A 415 -0.23 13.41 -1.48
N THR A 416 -0.13 13.69 -2.80
CA THR A 416 -0.55 14.96 -3.41
C THR A 416 -1.68 14.80 -4.44
N VAL A 417 -1.63 13.78 -5.30
CA VAL A 417 -2.64 13.47 -6.33
C VAL A 417 -3.41 12.19 -6.00
N PHE A 418 -2.72 11.19 -5.47
CA PHE A 418 -3.30 9.92 -5.05
C PHE A 418 -2.59 9.37 -3.79
N ALA A 419 -3.23 8.39 -3.14
CA ALA A 419 -2.63 7.60 -2.07
C ALA A 419 -2.88 6.11 -2.36
N GLY A 420 -1.82 5.36 -2.64
CA GLY A 420 -1.94 3.98 -3.09
C GLY A 420 -2.78 3.86 -4.36
N HIS A 421 -3.87 3.11 -4.30
CA HIS A 421 -4.77 2.83 -5.43
C HIS A 421 -5.96 3.79 -5.53
N HIS A 422 -5.94 4.93 -4.83
CA HIS A 422 -7.06 5.86 -4.79
C HIS A 422 -6.62 7.31 -5.06
N ALA A 423 -7.30 7.98 -5.99
CA ALA A 423 -7.20 9.43 -6.14
C ALA A 423 -7.58 10.13 -4.83
N LEU A 424 -6.83 11.15 -4.44
CA LEU A 424 -7.13 11.91 -3.23
C LEU A 424 -8.43 12.73 -3.40
N PRO A 425 -9.17 13.03 -2.31
CA PRO A 425 -10.34 13.88 -2.36
C PRO A 425 -10.07 15.18 -3.12
N ASN A 426 -11.04 15.62 -3.92
CA ASN A 426 -10.98 16.81 -4.77
C ASN A 426 -9.89 16.83 -5.86
N ALA A 427 -8.95 15.87 -5.91
CA ALA A 427 -7.83 15.89 -6.86
C ALA A 427 -8.29 15.82 -8.33
N LEU A 428 -9.22 14.92 -8.65
CA LEU A 428 -9.77 14.77 -10.01
C LEU A 428 -10.46 16.07 -10.47
N ASP A 429 -11.38 16.60 -9.66
CA ASP A 429 -12.12 17.82 -9.96
C ASP A 429 -11.19 19.05 -10.06
N ALA A 430 -10.19 19.15 -9.19
CA ALA A 430 -9.21 20.22 -9.21
C ALA A 430 -8.37 20.18 -10.50
N LEU A 431 -7.81 19.01 -10.85
CA LEU A 431 -6.97 18.88 -12.04
C LEU A 431 -7.77 18.99 -13.35
N ALA A 432 -9.03 18.54 -13.38
CA ALA A 432 -9.94 18.71 -14.53
C ALA A 432 -10.35 20.18 -14.77
N ARG A 433 -10.33 21.03 -13.73
CA ARG A 433 -10.62 22.47 -13.83
C ARG A 433 -9.42 23.32 -14.29
N LEU A 434 -8.22 22.75 -14.37
CA LEU A 434 -7.01 23.49 -14.76
C LEU A 434 -7.05 23.94 -16.23
N ASN A 435 -6.69 25.19 -16.45
CA ASN A 435 -6.48 25.81 -17.76
C ASN A 435 -4.98 25.97 -18.12
N ILE A 436 -4.08 25.61 -17.21
CA ILE A 436 -2.61 25.63 -17.39
C ILE A 436 -2.03 24.21 -17.45
N PRO A 437 -0.87 24.01 -18.10
CA PRO A 437 -0.16 22.73 -18.10
C PRO A 437 0.13 22.18 -16.70
N ARG A 438 0.01 20.86 -16.54
CA ARG A 438 0.31 20.11 -15.32
C ARG A 438 1.32 19.01 -15.63
N PHE A 439 2.41 18.95 -14.88
CA PHE A 439 3.45 17.93 -15.00
C PHE A 439 3.54 17.15 -13.71
N PHE A 440 3.59 15.83 -13.82
CA PHE A 440 3.65 14.89 -12.70
C PHE A 440 5.11 14.53 -12.44
N VAL A 441 5.65 14.89 -11.27
CA VAL A 441 7.08 14.93 -10.96
C VAL A 441 7.39 14.00 -9.79
N THR A 442 7.71 12.74 -10.08
CA THR A 442 7.88 11.69 -9.06
C THR A 442 9.34 11.33 -8.78
N ASN A 443 9.66 11.13 -7.50
CA ASN A 443 10.92 10.55 -7.07
C ASN A 443 11.02 9.05 -7.34
N ASN A 444 9.92 8.36 -7.66
CA ASN A 444 9.95 6.93 -7.93
C ASN A 444 10.68 6.61 -9.24
N ALA A 445 11.62 5.67 -9.17
CA ALA A 445 12.47 5.23 -10.28
C ALA A 445 12.24 3.76 -10.70
N SER A 446 11.29 3.06 -10.05
CA SER A 446 11.00 1.66 -10.41
C SER A 446 10.16 1.56 -11.68
N ARG A 447 9.20 2.49 -11.84
CA ARG A 447 8.26 2.61 -12.97
C ARG A 447 8.75 3.60 -14.03
N ARG A 448 8.41 3.31 -15.29
CA ARG A 448 8.59 4.16 -16.47
C ARG A 448 7.52 5.26 -16.54
N PRO A 449 7.76 6.37 -17.27
CA PRO A 449 6.76 7.43 -17.49
C PRO A 449 5.43 6.90 -18.03
N SER A 450 5.48 5.92 -18.95
CA SER A 450 4.31 5.27 -19.55
C SER A 450 3.46 4.48 -18.54
N GLU A 451 4.11 3.84 -17.56
CA GLU A 451 3.43 3.05 -16.51
C GLU A 451 2.78 3.98 -15.48
N VAL A 452 3.46 5.08 -15.12
CA VAL A 452 2.89 6.14 -14.27
C VAL A 452 1.72 6.83 -14.97
N ALA A 453 1.82 7.13 -16.27
CA ALA A 453 0.74 7.72 -17.06
C ALA A 453 -0.42 6.74 -17.32
N ALA A 454 -0.18 5.42 -17.34
CA ALA A 454 -1.24 4.41 -17.33
C ALA A 454 -1.98 4.42 -15.99
N HIS A 455 -1.24 4.37 -14.89
CA HIS A 455 -1.81 4.36 -13.55
C HIS A 455 -2.64 5.61 -13.24
N LEU A 456 -2.15 6.80 -13.62
CA LEU A 456 -2.93 8.02 -13.52
C LEU A 456 -4.26 7.96 -14.31
N ARG A 457 -4.28 7.31 -15.48
CA ARG A 457 -5.51 7.12 -16.27
C ARG A 457 -6.46 6.09 -15.67
N GLU A 458 -5.96 5.03 -15.03
CA GLU A 458 -6.77 4.08 -14.24
C GLU A 458 -7.50 4.79 -13.10
N LEU A 459 -6.81 5.72 -12.42
CA LEU A 459 -7.39 6.58 -11.39
C LEU A 459 -8.30 7.70 -11.93
N GLY A 460 -8.49 7.80 -13.25
CA GLY A 460 -9.37 8.77 -13.90
C GLY A 460 -8.72 10.10 -14.33
N PHE A 461 -7.42 10.29 -14.12
CA PHE A 461 -6.71 11.51 -14.53
C PHE A 461 -6.35 11.50 -16.02
N GLU A 462 -6.48 12.66 -16.66
CA GLU A 462 -5.91 12.91 -17.98
C GLU A 462 -4.37 13.05 -17.92
N ALA A 463 -3.67 11.95 -18.18
CA ALA A 463 -2.22 11.86 -18.21
C ALA A 463 -1.67 11.18 -19.48
N THR A 464 -0.54 11.67 -19.97
CA THR A 464 0.27 11.09 -21.05
C THR A 464 1.74 11.07 -20.65
N ASP A 465 2.53 10.20 -21.28
CA ASP A 465 3.94 9.93 -20.93
C ASP A 465 4.82 11.20 -20.91
N ASP A 466 4.52 12.18 -21.75
CA ASP A 466 5.24 13.45 -21.83
C ASP A 466 4.96 14.38 -20.64
N LEU A 467 3.80 14.25 -19.99
CA LEU A 467 3.45 14.97 -18.76
C LEU A 467 4.13 14.39 -17.52
N VAL A 468 4.71 13.18 -17.59
CA VAL A 468 5.38 12.52 -16.46
C VAL A 468 6.90 12.73 -16.51
N VAL A 469 7.46 13.22 -15.40
CA VAL A 469 8.90 13.43 -15.20
C VAL A 469 9.36 12.59 -14.02
N THR A 470 10.25 11.62 -14.26
CA THR A 470 10.71 10.69 -13.22
C THR A 470 12.18 10.90 -12.85
N SER A 471 12.55 10.55 -11.62
CA SER A 471 13.94 10.57 -11.17
C SER A 471 14.85 9.59 -11.93
N ALA A 472 14.27 8.54 -12.55
CA ALA A 472 14.97 7.66 -13.48
C ALA A 472 15.39 8.39 -14.76
N GLN A 473 14.48 9.15 -15.39
CA GLN A 473 14.78 9.98 -16.56
C GLN A 473 15.88 11.01 -16.25
N SER A 474 15.74 11.72 -15.12
CA SER A 474 16.72 12.75 -14.73
C SER A 474 18.09 12.13 -14.43
N GLY A 475 18.12 10.99 -13.73
CA GLY A 475 19.35 10.23 -13.48
C GLY A 475 20.02 9.73 -14.75
N ALA A 476 19.23 9.25 -15.73
CA ALA A 476 19.74 8.84 -17.04
C ALA A 476 20.32 10.03 -17.83
N ARG A 477 19.63 11.19 -17.88
CA ARG A 477 20.18 12.40 -18.50
C ARG A 477 21.49 12.85 -17.85
N LEU A 478 21.57 12.82 -16.52
CA LEU A 478 22.82 13.15 -15.82
C LEU A 478 23.97 12.20 -16.20
N LEU A 479 23.71 10.92 -16.49
CA LEU A 479 24.75 10.03 -17.04
C LEU A 479 25.23 10.50 -18.42
N SER A 480 24.33 10.83 -19.35
CA SER A 480 24.74 11.23 -20.70
C SER A 480 25.44 12.60 -20.76
N GLU A 481 25.23 13.46 -19.76
CA GLU A 481 25.97 14.71 -19.58
C GLU A 481 27.39 14.52 -19.01
N HIS A 482 27.62 13.46 -18.24
CA HIS A 482 28.91 13.21 -17.56
C HIS A 482 29.76 12.11 -18.21
N LEU A 483 29.20 11.31 -19.12
CA LEU A 483 29.87 10.17 -19.74
C LEU A 483 30.13 10.36 -21.23
N GLU A 484 31.30 9.89 -21.68
CA GLU A 484 31.65 9.84 -23.10
C GLU A 484 30.72 8.86 -23.86
N PRO A 485 30.30 9.16 -25.10
CA PRO A 485 29.45 8.27 -25.90
C PRO A 485 30.00 6.84 -26.00
N GLY A 486 29.13 5.84 -25.78
CA GLY A 486 29.51 4.43 -25.74
C GLY A 486 30.07 3.93 -24.40
N SER A 487 30.14 4.79 -23.38
CA SER A 487 30.38 4.37 -21.99
C SER A 487 29.29 3.42 -21.48
N ARG A 488 29.63 2.64 -20.44
CA ARG A 488 28.67 1.78 -19.73
C ARG A 488 28.40 2.26 -18.31
N ALA A 489 27.15 2.21 -17.89
CA ALA A 489 26.72 2.37 -16.50
C ALA A 489 26.27 1.02 -15.93
N LEU A 490 26.64 0.76 -14.68
CA LEU A 490 26.14 -0.36 -13.89
C LEU A 490 24.84 0.07 -13.21
N VAL A 491 23.77 -0.67 -13.45
CA VAL A 491 22.43 -0.32 -12.94
C VAL A 491 22.12 -1.15 -11.70
N ILE A 492 21.82 -0.46 -10.60
CA ILE A 492 21.19 -1.00 -9.39
C ILE A 492 19.75 -0.48 -9.39
N GLY A 493 18.76 -1.36 -9.46
CA GLY A 493 17.37 -0.97 -9.69
C GLY A 493 16.70 -1.86 -10.74
N THR A 494 15.44 -1.56 -11.06
CA THR A 494 14.60 -2.31 -12.01
C THR A 494 15.16 -2.31 -13.44
N ASP A 495 14.58 -3.12 -14.33
CA ASP A 495 14.86 -3.01 -15.77
C ASP A 495 14.22 -1.77 -16.41
N GLY A 496 13.20 -1.17 -15.78
CA GLY A 496 12.71 0.17 -16.12
C GLY A 496 13.81 1.22 -16.04
N LEU A 497 14.52 1.30 -14.90
CA LEU A 497 15.69 2.18 -14.76
C LEU A 497 16.79 1.85 -15.79
N ALA A 498 17.04 0.56 -16.06
CA ALA A 498 18.01 0.17 -17.08
C ALA A 498 17.60 0.62 -18.48
N GLN A 499 16.29 0.69 -18.78
CA GLN A 499 15.78 1.12 -20.07
C GLN A 499 15.95 2.63 -20.29
N GLU A 500 15.66 3.46 -19.28
CA GLU A 500 15.91 4.92 -19.36
C GLU A 500 17.39 5.22 -19.64
N VAL A 501 18.32 4.44 -19.07
CA VAL A 501 19.77 4.53 -19.32
C VAL A 501 20.13 4.18 -20.78
N ARG A 502 19.48 3.18 -21.38
CA ARG A 502 19.70 2.82 -22.79
C ARG A 502 19.18 3.91 -23.73
N GLU A 503 18.05 4.54 -23.39
CA GLU A 503 17.39 5.54 -24.23
C GLU A 503 18.18 6.85 -24.36
N VAL A 504 18.98 7.20 -23.34
CA VAL A 504 19.98 8.28 -23.44
C VAL A 504 21.30 7.86 -24.12
N GLY A 505 21.37 6.64 -24.67
CA GLY A 505 22.53 6.13 -25.41
C GLY A 505 23.69 5.60 -24.55
N VAL A 506 23.48 5.40 -23.25
CA VAL A 506 24.48 4.83 -22.34
C VAL A 506 24.30 3.31 -22.29
N GLY A 507 25.39 2.55 -22.43
CA GLY A 507 25.33 1.09 -22.35
C GLY A 507 25.05 0.61 -20.92
N VAL A 508 24.31 -0.48 -20.75
CA VAL A 508 24.00 -1.05 -19.43
C VAL A 508 24.87 -2.26 -19.13
N THR A 509 25.28 -2.39 -17.87
CA THR A 509 25.76 -3.66 -17.28
C THR A 509 25.15 -3.88 -15.89
N ARG A 510 25.26 -5.11 -15.38
CA ARG A 510 24.95 -5.50 -14.00
C ARG A 510 26.20 -5.95 -13.22
N SER A 511 27.40 -5.88 -13.80
CA SER A 511 28.66 -6.30 -13.15
C SER A 511 29.77 -5.25 -13.20
N ALA A 512 30.58 -5.20 -12.14
CA ALA A 512 31.75 -4.34 -12.02
C ALA A 512 32.92 -4.79 -12.93
N ASP A 513 32.99 -6.07 -13.30
CA ASP A 513 34.06 -6.62 -14.15
C ASP A 513 34.03 -6.05 -15.57
N ASP A 514 32.87 -5.57 -16.04
CA ASP A 514 32.70 -4.83 -17.30
C ASP A 514 33.34 -3.44 -17.30
N ARG A 515 33.87 -3.00 -16.15
CA ARG A 515 34.47 -1.68 -15.88
C ARG A 515 33.53 -0.53 -16.28
N PRO A 516 32.35 -0.45 -15.65
CA PRO A 516 31.42 0.65 -15.88
C PRO A 516 32.07 1.98 -15.51
N ALA A 517 31.78 3.02 -16.29
CA ALA A 517 32.20 4.39 -16.02
C ALA A 517 31.33 5.07 -14.94
N ALA A 518 30.12 4.56 -14.73
CA ALA A 518 29.21 5.00 -13.67
C ALA A 518 28.43 3.85 -13.01
N VAL A 519 27.92 4.09 -11.81
CA VAL A 519 26.85 3.34 -11.16
C VAL A 519 25.64 4.26 -11.07
N ILE A 520 24.49 3.82 -11.54
CA ILE A 520 23.20 4.48 -11.31
C ILE A 520 22.32 3.59 -10.42
N GLN A 521 21.73 4.19 -9.39
CA GLN A 521 21.01 3.48 -8.34
C GLN A 521 19.61 4.05 -8.11
N GLY A 522 18.59 3.23 -8.35
CA GLY A 522 17.21 3.46 -7.94
C GLY A 522 16.62 2.27 -7.18
N HIS A 523 15.40 2.44 -6.67
CA HIS A 523 14.73 1.40 -5.90
C HIS A 523 14.42 0.15 -6.76
N SER A 524 14.61 -1.03 -6.17
CA SER A 524 14.09 -2.32 -6.66
C SER A 524 13.96 -3.27 -5.46
N PRO A 525 12.85 -4.04 -5.34
CA PRO A 525 12.67 -5.05 -4.29
C PRO A 525 13.80 -6.09 -4.25
N ASP A 526 14.38 -6.44 -5.41
CA ASP A 526 15.43 -7.44 -5.56
C ASP A 526 16.85 -6.94 -5.21
N THR A 527 16.98 -5.67 -4.79
CA THR A 527 18.28 -5.07 -4.45
C THR A 527 18.84 -5.68 -3.17
N GLY A 528 19.68 -6.70 -3.35
CA GLY A 528 20.31 -7.45 -2.28
C GLY A 528 21.82 -7.22 -2.16
N TRP A 529 22.44 -8.00 -1.28
CA TRP A 529 23.88 -7.94 -1.01
C TRP A 529 24.77 -8.11 -2.26
N ALA A 530 24.35 -8.92 -3.22
CA ALA A 530 25.13 -9.19 -4.43
C ALA A 530 25.24 -7.93 -5.31
N GLN A 531 24.11 -7.30 -5.62
CA GLN A 531 24.05 -6.09 -6.44
C GLN A 531 24.77 -4.92 -5.75
N LEU A 532 24.58 -4.74 -4.44
CA LEU A 532 25.30 -3.74 -3.66
C LEU A 532 26.81 -4.00 -3.62
N SER A 533 27.26 -5.25 -3.69
CA SER A 533 28.69 -5.58 -3.76
C SER A 533 29.30 -5.20 -5.11
N GLU A 534 28.61 -5.46 -6.23
CA GLU A 534 29.04 -5.02 -7.55
C GLU A 534 29.13 -3.48 -7.64
N ALA A 535 28.13 -2.76 -7.13
CA ALA A 535 28.18 -1.30 -7.03
C ALA A 535 29.35 -0.81 -6.17
N ALA A 536 29.58 -1.43 -5.00
CA ALA A 536 30.68 -1.04 -4.12
C ALA A 536 32.05 -1.25 -4.79
N LEU A 537 32.22 -2.30 -5.59
CA LEU A 537 33.43 -2.55 -6.38
C LEU A 537 33.63 -1.47 -7.45
N ALA A 538 32.60 -1.17 -8.25
CA ALA A 538 32.65 -0.15 -9.30
C ALA A 538 32.92 1.27 -8.74
N ILE A 539 32.22 1.66 -7.66
CA ILE A 539 32.41 2.95 -6.98
C ILE A 539 33.84 3.07 -6.41
N ARG A 540 34.38 1.99 -5.82
CA ARG A 540 35.77 1.96 -5.33
C ARG A 540 36.81 1.99 -6.44
N ALA A 541 36.47 1.48 -7.63
CA ALA A 541 37.30 1.58 -8.83
C ALA A 541 37.26 2.99 -9.48
N GLY A 542 36.38 3.87 -9.02
CA GLY A 542 36.29 5.28 -9.46
C GLY A 542 35.14 5.58 -10.41
N ALA A 543 34.17 4.68 -10.57
CA ALA A 543 32.94 4.96 -11.31
C ALA A 543 32.17 6.15 -10.69
N LEU A 544 31.62 7.03 -11.52
CA LEU A 544 30.69 8.07 -11.08
C LEU A 544 29.47 7.43 -10.42
N TRP A 545 29.01 7.90 -9.27
CA TRP A 545 27.82 7.36 -8.62
C TRP A 545 26.66 8.35 -8.71
N ILE A 546 25.54 7.91 -9.25
CA ILE A 546 24.28 8.63 -9.29
C ILE A 546 23.21 7.84 -8.54
N ALA A 547 22.46 8.49 -7.66
CA ALA A 547 21.27 7.95 -7.03
C ALA A 547 20.02 8.67 -7.59
N THR A 548 18.98 7.93 -7.96
CA THR A 548 17.75 8.53 -8.47
C THR A 548 17.01 9.29 -7.39
N ASN A 549 16.95 8.78 -6.17
CA ASN A 549 16.53 9.50 -4.96
C ASN A 549 17.30 9.00 -3.74
N ILE A 550 17.16 9.69 -2.61
CA ILE A 550 17.74 9.31 -1.31
C ILE A 550 16.69 9.09 -0.21
N ASP A 551 15.46 8.76 -0.61
CA ASP A 551 14.34 8.51 0.31
C ASP A 551 14.63 7.29 1.20
N ALA A 552 14.74 7.51 2.52
CA ALA A 552 15.14 6.47 3.46
C ALA A 552 14.12 5.33 3.56
N THR A 553 12.84 5.67 3.42
CA THR A 553 11.68 4.78 3.52
C THR A 553 10.84 4.79 2.24
N LEU A 554 10.05 3.73 2.03
CA LEU A 554 9.04 3.65 0.99
C LEU A 554 7.69 3.34 1.64
N PRO A 555 6.65 4.19 1.50
CA PRO A 555 5.32 3.89 2.01
C PRO A 555 4.72 2.61 1.40
N SER A 556 3.93 1.89 2.18
CA SER A 556 3.12 0.74 1.74
C SER A 556 1.98 0.51 2.73
N GLU A 557 0.99 -0.30 2.36
CA GLU A 557 -0.09 -0.77 3.25
C GLU A 557 0.45 -1.47 4.52
N ARG A 558 1.66 -2.05 4.44
CA ARG A 558 2.34 -2.70 5.56
C ARG A 558 3.15 -1.73 6.43
N GLY A 559 3.02 -0.42 6.20
CA GLY A 559 3.82 0.63 6.80
C GLY A 559 5.09 0.98 6.00
N LEU A 560 6.01 1.69 6.63
CA LEU A 560 7.22 2.22 5.99
C LEU A 560 8.27 1.11 5.75
N LEU A 561 8.48 0.77 4.48
CA LEU A 561 9.47 -0.18 4.01
C LEU A 561 10.83 0.50 3.76
N VAL A 562 11.83 -0.28 3.36
CA VAL A 562 13.19 0.21 3.06
C VAL A 562 13.22 0.94 1.70
N GLY A 563 13.45 2.25 1.72
CA GLY A 563 13.58 3.09 0.53
C GLY A 563 14.98 3.02 -0.11
N ASN A 564 15.16 3.64 -1.28
CA ASN A 564 16.46 3.64 -1.98
C ASN A 564 17.56 4.33 -1.16
N GLY A 565 17.22 5.38 -0.41
CA GLY A 565 18.12 6.10 0.49
C GLY A 565 18.78 5.21 1.54
N SER A 566 18.07 4.19 2.03
CA SER A 566 18.64 3.20 2.95
C SER A 566 19.67 2.30 2.25
N MET A 567 19.43 1.92 0.99
CA MET A 567 20.40 1.19 0.17
C MET A 567 21.60 2.07 -0.23
N VAL A 568 21.37 3.36 -0.51
CA VAL A 568 22.42 4.37 -0.70
C VAL A 568 23.25 4.51 0.58
N ALA A 569 22.64 4.55 1.76
CA ALA A 569 23.36 4.62 3.04
C ALA A 569 24.26 3.39 3.28
N ALA A 570 23.81 2.20 2.88
CA ALA A 570 24.66 0.99 2.90
C ALA A 570 25.90 1.14 2.00
N LEU A 571 25.75 1.68 0.79
CA LEU A 571 26.85 1.95 -0.13
C LEU A 571 27.77 3.10 0.34
N ARG A 572 27.22 4.17 0.92
CA ARG A 572 27.98 5.27 1.56
C ARG A 572 28.94 4.70 2.61
N ASN A 573 28.40 3.91 3.54
CA ASN A 573 29.17 3.23 4.57
C ASN A 573 30.18 2.22 3.98
N ALA A 574 29.78 1.44 2.96
CA ALA A 574 30.65 0.44 2.34
C ALA A 574 31.77 1.01 1.46
N THR A 575 31.68 2.26 1.01
CA THR A 575 32.63 2.85 0.04
C THR A 575 33.35 4.12 0.54
N GLY A 576 32.76 4.86 1.48
CA GLY A 576 33.22 6.20 1.87
C GLY A 576 33.03 7.26 0.78
N LYS A 577 32.03 7.07 -0.09
CA LYS A 577 31.67 7.96 -1.21
C LYS A 577 30.25 8.49 -1.05
N GLU A 578 29.94 9.52 -1.82
CA GLU A 578 28.63 10.16 -1.93
C GLU A 578 28.16 10.10 -3.38
N PRO A 579 26.86 9.85 -3.65
CA PRO A 579 26.30 9.95 -4.99
C PRO A 579 25.99 11.41 -5.38
N LEU A 580 25.92 11.67 -6.68
CA LEU A 580 25.08 12.75 -7.19
C LEU A 580 23.61 12.31 -7.09
N VAL A 581 22.72 13.17 -6.59
CA VAL A 581 21.29 12.87 -6.48
C VAL A 581 20.55 13.52 -7.65
N ALA A 582 19.73 12.75 -8.35
CA ALA A 582 18.96 13.25 -9.50
C ALA A 582 17.58 13.80 -9.11
N GLY A 583 16.87 13.07 -8.25
CA GLY A 583 15.56 13.40 -7.73
C GLY A 583 15.57 14.46 -6.62
N LYS A 584 14.36 14.85 -6.22
CA LYS A 584 14.09 15.76 -5.12
C LYS A 584 14.76 15.29 -3.82
N PRO A 585 15.30 16.19 -2.98
CA PRO A 585 15.27 17.66 -3.12
C PRO A 585 16.32 18.24 -4.08
N ALA A 586 17.13 17.43 -4.75
CA ALA A 586 18.15 17.95 -5.65
C ALA A 586 17.54 18.60 -6.91
N ALA A 587 18.18 19.66 -7.38
CA ALA A 587 17.75 20.47 -8.52
C ALA A 587 17.47 19.72 -9.86
N PRO A 588 18.16 18.61 -10.24
CA PRO A 588 18.05 18.07 -11.60
C PRO A 588 16.63 17.68 -12.04
N LEU A 589 15.85 16.98 -11.21
CA LEU A 589 14.48 16.57 -11.54
C LEU A 589 13.56 17.78 -11.73
N MET A 590 13.64 18.77 -10.83
CA MET A 590 12.79 19.96 -10.91
C MET A 590 13.20 20.84 -12.10
N ALA A 591 14.49 20.96 -12.39
CA ALA A 591 15.00 21.63 -13.58
C ALA A 591 14.53 20.96 -14.88
N ASP A 592 14.46 19.62 -14.93
CA ASP A 592 13.90 18.88 -16.06
C ASP A 592 12.41 19.14 -16.25
N ALA A 593 11.65 19.20 -15.15
CA ALA A 593 10.23 19.50 -15.19
C ALA A 593 9.96 20.94 -15.67
N ILE A 594 10.72 21.93 -15.18
CA ILE A 594 10.67 23.33 -15.66
C ILE A 594 11.02 23.40 -17.15
N ALA A 595 12.11 22.76 -17.57
CA ALA A 595 12.57 22.77 -18.96
C ALA A 595 11.56 22.11 -19.92
N ARG A 596 10.87 21.06 -19.47
CA ARG A 596 9.80 20.40 -20.22
C ARG A 596 8.52 21.24 -20.28
N ALA A 597 8.14 21.86 -19.17
CA ALA A 597 7.00 22.77 -19.09
C ALA A 597 7.17 24.03 -19.95
N ARG A 598 8.42 24.50 -20.13
CA ARG A 598 8.75 25.80 -20.77
C ARG A 598 8.07 26.98 -20.06
N ALA A 599 7.78 26.79 -18.78
CA ALA A 599 7.14 27.71 -17.87
C ALA A 599 8.08 28.83 -17.45
N SER A 600 7.52 29.99 -17.14
CA SER A 600 8.23 31.17 -16.63
C SER A 600 7.91 31.48 -15.17
N ALA A 601 6.76 31.01 -14.67
CA ALA A 601 6.34 31.05 -13.28
C ALA A 601 5.62 29.73 -12.90
N PRO A 602 6.33 28.59 -12.90
CA PRO A 602 5.77 27.32 -12.45
C PRO A 602 5.63 27.29 -10.91
N LEU A 603 4.59 26.60 -10.43
CA LEU A 603 4.37 26.30 -9.01
C LEU A 603 4.72 24.84 -8.73
N VAL A 604 5.54 24.56 -7.71
CA VAL A 604 5.63 23.20 -7.15
C VAL A 604 4.45 22.96 -6.23
N VAL A 605 3.79 21.81 -6.34
CA VAL A 605 2.77 21.37 -5.39
C VAL A 605 3.14 19.97 -4.91
N GLY A 606 3.25 19.78 -3.60
CA GLY A 606 3.65 18.52 -2.99
C GLY A 606 3.29 18.46 -1.51
N ASP A 607 3.39 17.28 -0.91
CA ASP A 607 3.10 17.04 0.52
C ASP A 607 4.37 16.85 1.36
N ARG A 608 5.57 16.87 0.75
CA ARG A 608 6.84 16.67 1.45
C ARG A 608 7.74 17.91 1.49
N LEU A 609 7.96 18.39 2.71
CA LEU A 609 8.88 19.49 3.03
C LEU A 609 10.31 19.18 2.55
N ASP A 610 10.80 17.97 2.85
CA ASP A 610 12.18 17.52 2.60
C ASP A 610 12.46 17.06 1.15
N THR A 611 11.45 17.05 0.28
CA THR A 611 11.63 16.74 -1.15
C THR A 611 11.04 17.81 -2.06
N ASP A 612 9.75 18.12 -1.93
CA ASP A 612 9.04 18.96 -2.90
C ASP A 612 9.32 20.43 -2.65
N ILE A 613 9.19 20.83 -1.39
CA ILE A 613 9.37 22.23 -0.98
C ILE A 613 10.85 22.62 -1.06
N GLU A 614 11.75 21.79 -0.50
CA GLU A 614 13.20 21.97 -0.65
C GLU A 614 13.65 21.88 -2.12
N GLY A 615 13.02 21.02 -2.93
CA GLY A 615 13.25 20.94 -4.37
C GLY A 615 12.84 22.21 -5.13
N GLY A 616 11.75 22.86 -4.71
CA GLY A 616 11.34 24.18 -5.21
C GLY A 616 12.34 25.28 -4.86
N HIS A 617 12.80 25.33 -3.60
CA HIS A 617 13.87 26.22 -3.16
C HIS A 617 15.18 26.00 -3.93
N ALA A 618 15.57 24.74 -4.16
CA ALA A 618 16.81 24.39 -4.86
C ALA A 618 16.88 24.89 -6.31
N VAL A 619 15.74 25.17 -6.95
CA VAL A 619 15.64 25.79 -8.29
C VAL A 619 15.06 27.21 -8.28
N GLY A 620 14.71 27.75 -7.11
CA GLY A 620 14.29 29.15 -6.93
C GLY A 620 12.88 29.47 -7.45
N ILE A 621 11.93 28.55 -7.32
CA ILE A 621 10.51 28.76 -7.70
C ILE A 621 9.59 28.67 -6.48
N GLU A 622 8.39 29.25 -6.60
CA GLU A 622 7.39 29.20 -5.52
C GLU A 622 6.83 27.77 -5.35
N SER A 623 6.38 27.47 -4.13
CA SER A 623 5.93 26.14 -3.73
C SER A 623 4.71 26.19 -2.81
N ALA A 624 3.80 25.23 -2.99
CA ALA A 624 2.61 25.01 -2.18
C ALA A 624 2.68 23.64 -1.52
N LEU A 625 2.58 23.61 -0.19
CA LEU A 625 2.41 22.37 0.57
C LEU A 625 0.91 22.00 0.60
N VAL A 626 0.56 20.75 0.26
CA VAL A 626 -0.75 20.17 0.58
C VAL A 626 -0.69 19.35 1.86
N LEU A 627 -1.75 19.39 2.67
CA LEU A 627 -1.81 18.70 3.97
C LEU A 627 -2.42 17.28 3.87
N THR A 628 -2.40 16.67 2.68
CA THR A 628 -2.98 15.36 2.38
C THR A 628 -2.02 14.18 2.50
N GLY A 629 -0.71 14.42 2.70
CA GLY A 629 0.33 13.40 2.63
C GLY A 629 1.22 13.32 3.87
N VAL A 630 2.54 13.29 3.66
CA VAL A 630 3.52 12.87 4.69
C VAL A 630 3.87 13.97 5.69
N SER A 631 4.02 15.23 5.28
CA SER A 631 4.40 16.30 6.22
C SER A 631 3.21 16.73 7.06
N THR A 632 3.37 16.70 8.38
CA THR A 632 2.35 17.21 9.30
C THR A 632 2.45 18.73 9.47
N VAL A 633 1.43 19.34 10.08
CA VAL A 633 1.52 20.74 10.50
C VAL A 633 2.63 20.94 11.53
N ASP A 634 2.90 19.99 12.42
CA ASP A 634 3.98 20.10 13.41
C ASP A 634 5.38 20.10 12.72
N ASP A 635 5.56 19.33 11.64
CA ASP A 635 6.76 19.39 10.79
C ASP A 635 6.89 20.75 10.10
N LEU A 636 5.78 21.29 9.56
CA LEU A 636 5.73 22.61 8.92
C LEU A 636 6.11 23.74 9.90
N LEU A 637 5.61 23.70 11.14
CA LEU A 637 5.96 24.68 12.17
C LEU A 637 7.45 24.62 12.55
N SER A 638 8.03 23.44 12.49
CA SER A 638 9.44 23.16 12.80
C SER A 638 10.39 23.36 11.61
N ALA A 639 9.86 23.63 10.41
CA ALA A 639 10.63 23.58 9.16
C ALA A 639 11.81 24.58 9.11
N PRO A 640 13.02 24.12 8.73
CA PRO A 640 14.15 25.01 8.45
C PRO A 640 13.88 25.87 7.20
N PRO A 641 14.54 27.03 7.04
CA PRO A 641 14.23 27.99 5.96
C PRO A 641 14.15 27.41 4.55
N GLU A 642 15.04 26.48 4.22
CA GLU A 642 15.10 25.75 2.94
C GLU A 642 13.91 24.82 2.67
N GLN A 643 13.11 24.50 3.69
CA GLN A 643 11.94 23.61 3.61
C GLN A 643 10.61 24.35 3.80
N ARG A 644 10.62 25.69 3.89
CA ARG A 644 9.42 26.49 4.14
C ARG A 644 8.63 26.78 2.85
N PRO A 645 7.38 26.33 2.70
CA PRO A 645 6.59 26.61 1.50
C PRO A 645 6.16 28.07 1.39
N THR A 646 5.82 28.50 0.17
CA THR A 646 5.25 29.83 -0.09
C THR A 646 3.74 29.87 0.25
N TYR A 647 3.05 28.76 0.01
CA TYR A 647 1.62 28.58 0.22
C TYR A 647 1.35 27.28 1.00
N VAL A 648 0.25 27.23 1.76
CA VAL A 648 -0.22 25.99 2.40
C VAL A 648 -1.69 25.79 2.07
N LEU A 649 -2.03 24.58 1.63
CA LEU A 649 -3.35 24.18 1.14
C LEU A 649 -3.83 22.97 1.93
N ASP A 650 -5.12 22.89 2.24
CA ASP A 650 -5.69 21.65 2.81
C ASP A 650 -5.57 20.49 1.80
N ASP A 651 -5.94 20.74 0.54
CA ASP A 651 -5.83 19.82 -0.59
C ASP A 651 -5.73 20.59 -1.94
N LEU A 652 -5.78 19.89 -3.07
CA LEU A 652 -5.68 20.49 -4.42
C LEU A 652 -6.84 21.45 -4.79
N ALA A 653 -7.99 21.45 -4.09
CA ALA A 653 -9.01 22.47 -4.27
C ALA A 653 -8.51 23.87 -3.85
N GLY A 654 -7.51 23.91 -2.96
CA GLY A 654 -6.81 25.14 -2.54
C GLY A 654 -6.18 25.94 -3.69
N LEU A 655 -5.90 25.30 -4.84
CA LEU A 655 -5.41 25.97 -6.05
C LEU A 655 -6.37 27.05 -6.58
N PHE A 656 -7.67 26.94 -6.27
CA PHE A 656 -8.73 27.86 -6.71
C PHE A 656 -9.19 28.81 -5.59
N VAL A 657 -8.48 28.87 -4.48
CA VAL A 657 -8.70 29.85 -3.40
C VAL A 657 -7.93 31.13 -3.72
N ASP A 658 -8.40 32.26 -3.18
CA ASP A 658 -7.68 33.55 -3.21
C ASP A 658 -6.22 33.35 -2.76
N ILE A 659 -5.28 33.78 -3.59
CA ILE A 659 -3.85 33.54 -3.37
C ILE A 659 -3.34 34.13 -2.04
N ASP A 660 -3.90 35.25 -1.60
CA ASP A 660 -3.47 35.90 -0.37
C ASP A 660 -3.99 35.15 0.86
N ALA A 661 -5.09 34.40 0.75
CA ALA A 661 -5.64 33.59 1.85
C ALA A 661 -4.85 32.30 2.13
N VAL A 662 -4.10 31.79 1.15
CA VAL A 662 -3.26 30.57 1.27
C VAL A 662 -1.76 30.84 1.38
N ARG A 663 -1.34 32.11 1.19
CA ARG A 663 0.05 32.54 1.37
C ARG A 663 0.46 32.50 2.85
N VAL A 664 1.68 32.00 3.11
CA VAL A 664 2.26 32.03 4.46
C VAL A 664 2.61 33.47 4.84
N SER A 665 1.70 34.10 5.59
CA SER A 665 1.74 35.48 6.05
C SER A 665 0.70 35.71 7.16
N ASP A 666 0.68 36.89 7.78
CA ASP A 666 -0.40 37.29 8.69
C ASP A 666 -1.76 37.28 7.95
N GLN A 667 -2.77 36.59 8.49
CA GLN A 667 -4.07 36.41 7.82
C GLN A 667 -5.21 37.20 8.48
N PRO A 668 -6.07 37.90 7.71
CA PRO A 668 -7.19 38.67 8.26
C PRO A 668 -8.13 37.83 9.14
N GLY A 669 -8.35 38.29 10.36
CA GLY A 669 -9.26 37.66 11.32
C GLY A 669 -8.62 36.55 12.19
N TRP A 670 -7.35 36.21 11.95
CA TRP A 670 -6.54 35.38 12.84
C TRP A 670 -5.55 36.26 13.63
N ASP A 671 -5.38 35.95 14.91
CA ASP A 671 -4.43 36.59 15.83
C ASP A 671 -3.56 35.47 16.44
N ILE A 672 -2.31 35.38 15.97
CA ILE A 672 -1.36 34.35 16.38
C ILE A 672 -0.23 35.02 17.17
N THR A 673 -0.04 34.58 18.41
CA THR A 673 1.00 35.12 19.31
C THR A 673 1.92 34.01 19.80
N VAL A 674 3.23 34.26 19.74
CA VAL A 674 4.26 33.29 20.18
C VAL A 674 5.01 33.87 21.38
N GLU A 675 4.91 33.18 22.53
CA GLU A 675 5.58 33.54 23.78
C GLU A 675 6.42 32.36 24.28
N GLY A 676 7.71 32.34 23.92
CA GLY A 676 8.59 31.21 24.20
C GLY A 676 8.09 29.94 23.51
N PRO A 677 7.84 28.83 24.24
CA PRO A 677 7.29 27.61 23.65
C PRO A 677 5.78 27.70 23.33
N THR A 678 5.07 28.74 23.77
CA THR A 678 3.60 28.79 23.66
C THR A 678 3.17 29.55 22.41
N VAL A 679 2.45 28.88 21.50
CA VAL A 679 1.83 29.48 20.33
C VAL A 679 0.32 29.58 20.59
N ARG A 680 -0.19 30.79 20.83
CA ARG A 680 -1.61 31.04 21.10
C ARG A 680 -2.32 31.51 19.83
N VAL A 681 -3.40 30.83 19.49
CA VAL A 681 -4.24 31.03 18.33
C VAL A 681 -5.59 31.59 18.78
N ALA A 682 -5.95 32.77 18.27
CA ALA A 682 -7.24 33.42 18.53
C ALA A 682 -7.84 33.98 17.23
N GLY A 683 -9.14 34.29 17.27
CA GLY A 683 -9.86 34.89 16.15
C GLY A 683 -10.85 33.96 15.47
N SER A 684 -11.29 34.37 14.29
CA SER A 684 -12.29 33.70 13.45
C SER A 684 -12.13 34.13 11.98
N GLY A 685 -10.91 34.02 11.47
CA GLY A 685 -10.59 34.29 10.07
C GLY A 685 -11.11 33.19 9.13
N ALA A 686 -10.79 33.31 7.84
CA ALA A 686 -11.07 32.25 6.88
C ALA A 686 -10.25 30.99 7.21
N GLU A 687 -10.87 29.81 7.12
CA GLU A 687 -10.26 28.53 7.54
C GLU A 687 -8.94 28.23 6.82
N ALA A 688 -8.89 28.46 5.50
CA ALA A 688 -7.69 28.30 4.67
C ALA A 688 -6.49 29.14 5.16
N GLY A 689 -6.74 30.29 5.81
CA GLY A 689 -5.69 31.16 6.35
C GLY A 689 -5.17 30.74 7.74
N LEU A 690 -5.75 29.74 8.40
CA LEU A 690 -5.36 29.38 9.76
C LEU A 690 -3.93 28.82 9.83
N VAL A 691 -3.63 27.81 9.00
CA VAL A 691 -2.29 27.18 8.98
C VAL A 691 -1.23 28.12 8.39
N PRO A 692 -1.47 28.87 7.30
CA PRO A 692 -0.53 29.88 6.83
C PRO A 692 -0.17 30.94 7.88
N ALA A 693 -1.14 31.45 8.66
CA ALA A 693 -0.85 32.41 9.73
C ALA A 693 -0.06 31.77 10.89
N LEU A 694 -0.40 30.53 11.25
CA LEU A 694 0.28 29.78 12.30
C LEU A 694 1.75 29.55 11.97
N ALA A 695 2.04 29.14 10.72
CA ALA A 695 3.40 28.96 10.21
C ALA A 695 4.18 30.29 10.20
N ALA A 696 3.60 31.36 9.64
CA ALA A 696 4.24 32.67 9.54
C ALA A 696 4.69 33.22 10.91
N ALA A 697 3.79 33.22 11.90
CA ALA A 697 4.09 33.71 13.25
C ALA A 697 5.13 32.83 13.97
N THR A 698 5.05 31.52 13.80
CA THR A 698 5.98 30.56 14.39
C THR A 698 7.39 30.72 13.82
N TRP A 699 7.53 30.74 12.50
CA TRP A 699 8.83 30.94 11.85
C TRP A 699 9.45 32.29 12.19
N ALA A 700 8.65 33.36 12.26
CA ALA A 700 9.15 34.68 12.69
C ALA A 700 9.72 34.64 14.12
N ALA A 701 9.09 33.88 15.03
CA ALA A 701 9.56 33.72 16.40
C ALA A 701 10.82 32.84 16.52
N VAL A 702 10.90 31.76 15.72
CA VAL A 702 12.07 30.87 15.64
C VAL A 702 13.27 31.60 15.03
N ASP A 703 13.09 32.31 13.92
CA ASP A 703 14.15 33.07 13.24
C ASP A 703 14.66 34.24 14.10
N ALA A 704 13.81 34.81 14.95
CA ALA A 704 14.20 35.81 15.96
C ALA A 704 14.95 35.20 17.17
N GLY A 705 15.06 33.87 17.26
CA GLY A 705 15.65 33.15 18.39
C GLY A 705 14.82 33.26 19.68
N SER A 706 13.51 33.46 19.55
CA SER A 706 12.56 33.68 20.66
C SER A 706 11.67 32.47 20.98
N ALA A 707 11.64 31.49 20.09
CA ALA A 707 11.03 30.18 20.26
C ALA A 707 12.02 29.08 19.83
N ASP A 708 11.85 27.87 20.36
CA ASP A 708 12.56 26.66 19.96
C ASP A 708 11.56 25.77 19.20
N PRO A 709 11.81 25.40 17.93
CA PRO A 709 10.86 24.60 17.14
C PRO A 709 10.53 23.26 17.82
N ASP A 710 11.48 22.65 18.52
CA ASP A 710 11.31 21.32 19.13
C ASP A 710 10.49 21.31 20.44
N ASP A 711 10.09 22.47 21.00
CA ASP A 711 9.25 22.60 22.21
C ASP A 711 8.00 23.48 22.00
N LEU A 712 7.54 23.64 20.75
CA LEU A 712 6.33 24.40 20.44
C LEU A 712 5.06 23.72 20.99
N ARG A 713 4.13 24.54 21.49
CA ARG A 713 2.87 24.10 22.10
C ARG A 713 1.74 25.01 21.68
N VAL A 714 0.85 24.49 20.84
CA VAL A 714 -0.27 25.24 20.28
C VAL A 714 -1.43 25.29 21.27
N ILE A 715 -1.98 26.48 21.52
CA ILE A 715 -3.17 26.73 22.33
C ILE A 715 -4.22 27.39 21.44
N ALA A 716 -5.35 26.73 21.23
CA ALA A 716 -6.45 27.22 20.40
C ALA A 716 -7.81 26.91 21.05
N GLU A 717 -8.82 27.71 20.71
CA GLU A 717 -10.21 27.53 21.15
C GLU A 717 -11.17 27.52 19.94
N GLY A 718 -12.38 26.97 20.12
CA GLY A 718 -13.44 27.01 19.12
C GLY A 718 -13.05 26.36 17.78
N ALA A 719 -13.42 27.01 16.67
CA ALA A 719 -13.20 26.48 15.32
C ALA A 719 -11.72 26.26 14.98
N ALA A 720 -10.82 27.12 15.47
CA ALA A 720 -9.38 26.96 15.27
C ALA A 720 -8.86 25.67 15.91
N ARG A 721 -9.33 25.35 17.13
CA ARG A 721 -9.00 24.08 17.79
C ARG A 721 -9.47 22.89 16.97
N THR A 722 -10.74 22.88 16.55
CA THR A 722 -11.31 21.77 15.77
C THR A 722 -10.56 21.53 14.46
N LYS A 723 -10.18 22.59 13.73
CA LYS A 723 -9.37 22.47 12.51
C LYS A 723 -7.98 21.90 12.80
N LEU A 724 -7.26 22.46 13.78
CA LEU A 724 -5.91 22.01 14.13
C LEU A 724 -5.88 20.56 14.63
N GLU A 725 -6.82 20.16 15.50
CA GLU A 725 -6.95 18.77 15.96
C GLU A 725 -7.31 17.82 14.80
N SER A 726 -8.10 18.26 13.81
CA SER A 726 -8.38 17.46 12.60
C SER A 726 -7.17 17.27 11.67
N LEU A 727 -6.17 18.15 11.77
CA LEU A 727 -4.88 18.08 11.07
C LEU A 727 -3.79 17.40 11.93
N GLY A 728 -4.16 16.75 13.03
CA GLY A 728 -3.24 16.02 13.92
C GLY A 728 -2.46 16.86 14.93
N VAL A 729 -2.62 18.19 14.93
CA VAL A 729 -1.89 19.10 15.84
C VAL A 729 -2.36 18.89 17.27
N THR A 730 -1.41 18.70 18.19
CA THR A 730 -1.71 18.55 19.62
C THR A 730 -2.01 19.92 20.26
N VAL A 731 -3.30 20.27 20.37
CA VAL A 731 -3.74 21.51 21.03
C VAL A 731 -3.81 21.35 22.55
N VAL A 732 -3.03 22.17 23.26
CA VAL A 732 -2.91 22.18 24.72
C VAL A 732 -3.82 23.24 25.34
N GLY A 733 -4.64 22.84 26.32
CA GLY A 733 -5.62 23.69 27.01
C GLY A 733 -7.05 23.23 26.78
#